data_AF-A0A1W6U1I8-F1
#
_entry.id   AF-A0A1W6U1I8-F1
#
_cell.length_a   1.000
_cell.length_b   1.000
_cell.length_c   1.000
_cell.angle_alpha   90.00
_cell.angle_beta   90.00
_cell.angle_gamma   90.00
#
_symmetry.space_group_name_H-M   'P 1'
#
loop_
_entity.id
_entity.type
_entity.pdbx_description
1 polymer ?
#
loop_
_entity_poly.entity_id
_entity_poly.type
_entity_poly.pdbx_seq_one_letter_code
_entity_poly.pdbx_strand_id
1 'polypeptide(L)'
;MKDLFNLAKAIDSSEIIKTVNSEVLEHHYALYDQFEELVSGTMKTLNHASKPMYRSALSMGKDSFTTFAIIIEAYRRSIKLGLIERERPLLVNCVDTGVESLPMAMFSRYASEKLIAYAKKIGVNVLFKFVRPKLADEYFIRWASASKIIPSPTRSSDCTVILKVEPSNQYEKNIIENLQNERYKSSPIILALGSRKDESAKRSLNIKKRNLDNRYSELMHQLDQGESKLQVAPISDWSTKDVFSFLEICGRDPITRTKGTINTFLDNGAVLLEIYGDGSNDVCELITGSGRLGSSCGGKAARYGCFTCTLSKYDASARENIKRERWRVLGSENALRVRDYLFRIGHDGSKRAYMPKAYDPVCFNRVYMQPNCLKVAYLEKMVWYASQLAIDSENAAMDFRSYLERGDIENHPGYKEILEDITLSSKARAGMLEMYRSQAGKPLISSFSEKHALVLSFQWSLYGLAAAPYRPLAIWEKVKRGERIAYPKLFDEYESLHGAFEIDRDLPNVVMMKTMNEQMPLRDYFKMNVDLAECYPLPSHLLAIDEADRNCTMENYCDGVDAVAKVHCDFSINNDDLPLVHIFSVQTPEKVEQVKCHVDLSIDGLSVGGKARPELIKHVEKDIRDIVLNKISTELDAQEHEFIGKVYLNCREAVEEIEQALLSKSISTKVVTKIPNVSKQVVGQVGRVNEIKVKNKKGFTRRVVRLKASNSGRVLKGGKRFSVVHSNTRIKPYAIKQKSNMEERCLKDIELYGVEFGTEQLPLLDTKTTKTMFDFESDNLDVLIDELDLGLYQEQKKKMLDEHDFYLGQKVLYARRYKQSLRTSQSPLVAISLVNQGIIQLNDNYTSTFFKIVKRTHAFHEIGLLDLANCNLNVLINHPLATTASDFRTFKAQCLIELRAMINESRIKAKSYMNDLQEMNKESAVSLLDAYVNTQINNVIHSLEHSFVGRAKCAFIDEPITQTQKGRAYMSCALLNSHKDLTSALNSLIGRAQTNHLIENNELLAIATKVYERSDLTTLKVTLYHFKKLVGELMELQDELNCALDESQKQTALVSVKSRWQAIMDEYHPYKECYLGYSSINKQGYQYFKDALTGLIVNTQSDIEMAQEVEASLSNLINTALDIGVKKASAKSVLKLFSLAS
;
A
#
# COMPACT_ATOMS: atom_id res chain seq x y z
N MET A 1 39.36 7.40 70.50
CA MET A 1 37.92 7.76 70.52
C MET A 1 37.67 9.22 70.92
N LYS A 2 38.36 9.78 71.93
CA LYS A 2 38.27 11.23 72.26
C LYS A 2 38.79 12.16 71.14
N ASP A 3 39.81 11.76 70.39
CA ASP A 3 40.33 12.59 69.27
C ASP A 3 39.43 12.58 68.03
N LEU A 4 38.63 11.53 67.83
CA LEU A 4 37.60 11.46 66.76
C LEU A 4 36.36 12.31 67.09
N PHE A 5 36.07 12.53 68.38
CA PHE A 5 34.98 13.40 68.82
C PHE A 5 35.33 14.89 68.71
N ASN A 6 36.62 15.25 68.79
CA ASN A 6 37.07 16.64 68.62
C ASN A 6 37.19 17.07 67.15
N LEU A 7 37.46 16.15 66.21
CA LEU A 7 37.41 16.47 64.77
C LEU A 7 35.98 16.71 64.26
N ALA A 8 34.97 16.12 64.89
CA ALA A 8 33.56 16.27 64.50
C ALA A 8 32.92 17.61 64.96
N LYS A 9 33.60 18.39 65.80
CA LYS A 9 33.14 19.70 66.30
C LYS A 9 33.77 20.91 65.60
N ALA A 10 34.69 20.69 64.65
CA ALA A 10 35.42 21.75 63.94
C ALA A 10 35.00 21.91 62.47
N ILE A 11 33.86 21.35 62.08
CA ILE A 11 33.24 21.65 60.78
C ILE A 11 32.09 22.61 61.05
N ASP A 12 32.36 23.91 60.89
CA ASP A 12 31.33 24.93 60.96
C ASP A 12 30.37 24.72 59.78
N SER A 13 29.25 24.06 60.05
CA SER A 13 28.18 23.81 59.08
C SER A 13 27.73 25.09 58.36
N SER A 14 27.90 26.26 58.97
CA SER A 14 27.56 27.55 58.36
C SER A 14 28.54 27.98 57.26
N GLU A 15 29.83 27.62 57.36
CA GLU A 15 30.85 27.91 56.36
C GLU A 15 30.69 26.99 55.14
N ILE A 16 30.43 25.69 55.36
CA ILE A 16 30.16 24.75 54.26
C ILE A 16 28.89 25.15 53.49
N ILE A 17 27.82 25.53 54.20
CA ILE A 17 26.57 25.99 53.56
C ILE A 17 26.82 27.26 52.74
N LYS A 18 27.66 28.19 53.21
CA LYS A 18 28.02 29.40 52.45
C LYS A 18 28.82 29.06 51.19
N THR A 19 29.83 28.18 51.29
CA THR A 19 30.69 27.80 50.16
C THR A 19 29.93 27.01 49.09
N VAL A 20 29.07 26.07 49.49
CA VAL A 20 28.22 25.31 48.56
C VAL A 20 27.22 26.23 47.83
N ASN A 21 26.62 27.19 48.56
CA ASN A 21 25.72 28.17 47.96
C ASN A 21 26.44 29.11 46.98
N SER A 22 27.71 29.47 47.22
CA SER A 22 28.50 30.26 46.27
C SER A 22 28.83 29.47 44.99
N GLU A 23 29.20 28.19 45.09
CA GLU A 23 29.50 27.35 43.90
C GLU A 23 28.26 27.12 43.03
N VAL A 24 27.09 26.91 43.64
CA VAL A 24 25.82 26.76 42.91
C VAL A 24 25.45 28.07 42.19
N LEU A 25 25.63 29.21 42.84
CA LEU A 25 25.36 30.52 42.25
C LEU A 25 26.31 30.83 41.09
N GLU A 26 27.61 30.54 41.23
CA GLU A 26 28.59 30.67 40.14
C GLU A 26 28.25 29.77 38.95
N HIS A 27 27.81 28.54 39.21
CA HIS A 27 27.33 27.63 38.17
C HIS A 27 26.09 28.18 37.44
N HIS A 28 25.10 28.69 38.17
CA HIS A 28 23.90 29.34 37.59
C HIS A 28 24.24 30.57 36.75
N TYR A 29 25.26 31.34 37.16
CA TYR A 29 25.75 32.50 36.41
C TYR A 29 26.47 32.07 35.13
N ALA A 30 27.32 31.06 35.18
CA ALA A 30 27.98 30.51 33.99
C ALA A 30 26.96 29.92 33.00
N LEU A 31 25.92 29.23 33.50
CA LEU A 31 24.84 28.72 32.66
C LEU A 31 24.04 29.82 31.97
N TYR A 32 23.76 30.92 32.67
CA TYR A 32 23.10 32.08 32.08
C TYR A 32 23.92 32.63 30.92
N ASP A 33 25.24 32.80 31.11
CA ASP A 33 26.13 33.30 30.05
C ASP A 33 26.17 32.35 28.84
N GLN A 34 26.20 31.03 29.07
CA GLN A 34 26.10 30.03 28.00
C GLN A 34 24.75 30.09 27.28
N PHE A 35 23.64 30.27 27.99
CA PHE A 35 22.32 30.45 27.38
C PHE A 35 22.30 31.68 26.47
N GLU A 36 22.86 32.80 26.92
CA GLU A 36 22.98 34.04 26.13
C GLU A 36 23.82 33.83 24.86
N GLU A 37 24.95 33.10 24.96
CA GLU A 37 25.76 32.72 23.80
C GLU A 37 24.97 31.90 22.79
N LEU A 38 24.18 30.92 23.25
CA LEU A 38 23.36 30.06 22.41
C LEU A 38 22.22 30.82 21.72
N VAL A 39 21.58 31.75 22.42
CA VAL A 39 20.57 32.65 21.84
C VAL A 39 21.21 33.53 20.78
N SER A 40 22.38 34.13 21.06
CA SER A 40 23.13 34.94 20.09
C SER A 40 23.52 34.15 18.84
N GLY A 41 24.02 32.92 19.01
CA GLY A 41 24.33 32.02 17.89
C GLY A 41 23.11 31.71 17.03
N THR A 42 21.97 31.41 17.67
CA THR A 42 20.70 31.16 16.96
C THR A 42 20.23 32.41 16.19
N MET A 43 20.32 33.59 16.81
CA MET A 43 19.96 34.87 16.16
C MET A 43 20.83 35.14 14.93
N LYS A 44 22.14 34.87 14.99
CA LYS A 44 23.05 35.00 13.83
C LYS A 44 22.57 34.15 12.64
N THR A 45 22.22 32.90 12.89
CA THR A 45 21.71 32.02 11.82
C THR A 45 20.35 32.45 11.30
N LEU A 46 19.45 32.91 12.17
CA LEU A 46 18.15 33.45 11.76
C LEU A 46 18.29 34.69 10.87
N ASN A 47 19.28 35.54 11.12
CA ASN A 47 19.52 36.76 10.34
C ASN A 47 20.19 36.50 8.98
N HIS A 48 20.43 35.25 8.60
CA HIS A 48 21.05 34.90 7.32
C HIS A 48 20.16 35.30 6.12
N ALA A 49 20.79 35.67 4.99
CA ALA A 49 20.12 36.17 3.79
C ALA A 49 19.14 35.17 3.15
N SER A 50 19.38 33.87 3.31
CA SER A 50 18.48 32.79 2.86
C SER A 50 17.20 32.65 3.70
N LYS A 51 17.07 33.43 4.78
CA LYS A 51 15.89 33.49 5.65
C LYS A 51 15.51 32.10 6.20
N PRO A 52 16.43 31.40 6.88
CA PRO A 52 16.14 30.05 7.36
C PRO A 52 15.02 30.05 8.39
N MET A 53 14.25 28.97 8.40
CA MET A 53 13.24 28.67 9.42
C MET A 53 13.77 27.60 10.36
N TYR A 54 13.54 27.77 11.66
CA TYR A 54 13.79 26.70 12.62
C TYR A 54 12.62 25.74 12.71
N ARG A 55 12.95 24.46 12.89
CA ARG A 55 12.04 23.42 13.32
C ARG A 55 12.51 22.84 14.65
N SER A 56 11.60 22.75 15.62
CA SER A 56 11.85 22.12 16.91
C SER A 56 11.00 20.86 17.07
N ALA A 57 11.67 19.72 17.23
CA ALA A 57 11.04 18.46 17.64
C ALA A 57 10.90 18.46 19.17
N LEU A 58 9.78 18.99 19.67
CA LEU A 58 9.57 19.28 21.07
C LEU A 58 8.85 18.13 21.77
N SER A 59 9.60 17.25 22.46
CA SER A 59 9.02 16.15 23.25
C SER A 59 8.59 16.56 24.65
N MET A 60 8.70 17.85 24.99
CA MET A 60 8.46 18.43 26.33
C MET A 60 9.28 17.82 27.47
N GLY A 61 10.29 16.99 27.16
CA GLY A 61 11.28 16.53 28.13
C GLY A 61 12.35 17.60 28.37
N LYS A 62 13.13 17.45 29.44
CA LYS A 62 14.12 18.45 29.89
C LYS A 62 15.02 18.99 28.78
N ASP A 63 15.59 18.11 27.94
CA ASP A 63 16.56 18.51 26.92
C ASP A 63 15.88 19.26 25.75
N SER A 64 14.68 18.82 25.33
CA SER A 64 13.91 19.46 24.28
C SER A 64 13.29 20.80 24.73
N PHE A 65 12.91 20.91 26.00
CA PHE A 65 12.40 22.13 26.61
C PHE A 65 13.49 23.21 26.62
N THR A 66 14.68 22.89 27.13
CA THR A 66 15.83 23.81 27.14
C THR A 66 16.21 24.26 25.72
N THR A 67 16.25 23.32 24.78
CA THR A 67 16.55 23.64 23.37
C THR A 67 15.51 24.59 22.78
N PHE A 68 14.23 24.37 23.05
CA PHE A 68 13.17 25.23 22.54
C PHE A 68 13.17 26.62 23.19
N ALA A 69 13.49 26.71 24.50
CA ALA A 69 13.62 27.99 25.20
C ALA A 69 14.67 28.91 24.53
N ILE A 70 15.80 28.35 24.09
CA ILE A 70 16.82 29.09 23.32
C ILE A 70 16.25 29.62 22.00
N ILE A 71 15.55 28.76 21.25
CA ILE A 71 15.04 29.09 19.91
C ILE A 71 13.95 30.16 19.97
N ILE A 72 12.95 29.99 20.85
CA ILE A 72 11.84 30.95 20.94
C ILE A 72 12.31 32.32 21.44
N GLU A 73 13.29 32.34 22.35
CA GLU A 73 13.89 33.59 22.82
C GLU A 73 14.70 34.28 21.71
N ALA A 74 15.44 33.52 20.89
CA ALA A 74 16.13 34.05 19.72
C ALA A 74 15.15 34.65 18.70
N TYR A 75 14.02 33.99 18.42
CA TYR A 75 12.96 34.55 17.56
C TYR A 75 12.42 35.85 18.14
N ARG A 76 12.06 35.85 19.43
CA ARG A 76 11.51 37.04 20.12
C ARG A 76 12.45 38.24 20.02
N ARG A 77 13.74 38.02 20.31
CA ARG A 77 14.76 39.08 20.26
C ARG A 77 15.03 39.55 18.84
N SER A 78 15.14 38.63 17.88
CA SER A 78 15.33 38.98 16.46
C SER A 78 14.16 39.79 15.90
N ILE A 79 12.91 39.45 16.25
CA ILE A 79 11.73 40.24 15.86
C ILE A 79 11.76 41.62 16.52
N LYS A 80 12.07 41.69 17.83
CA LYS A 80 12.14 42.96 18.57
C LYS A 80 13.22 43.89 18.01
N LEU A 81 14.34 43.34 17.57
CA LEU A 81 15.46 44.09 16.97
C LEU A 81 15.28 44.36 15.47
N GLY A 82 14.20 43.88 14.84
CA GLY A 82 13.98 44.04 13.40
C GLY A 82 14.91 43.22 12.50
N LEU A 83 15.58 42.20 13.05
CA LEU A 83 16.48 41.30 12.30
C LEU A 83 15.70 40.29 11.44
N ILE A 84 14.48 39.94 11.86
CA ILE A 84 13.59 39.05 11.10
C ILE A 84 12.16 39.59 11.10
N GLU A 85 11.37 39.14 10.13
CA GLU A 85 9.97 39.50 10.00
C GLU A 85 9.11 38.73 11.01
N ARG A 86 8.00 39.34 11.46
CA ARG A 86 7.07 38.74 12.42
C ARG A 86 6.39 37.48 11.86
N GLU A 87 6.18 37.47 10.55
CA GLU A 87 5.50 36.41 9.83
C GLU A 87 6.41 35.18 9.64
N ARG A 88 7.71 35.27 9.94
CA ARG A 88 8.66 34.18 9.74
C ARG A 88 8.28 32.97 10.62
N PRO A 89 7.94 31.81 10.04
CA PRO A 89 7.48 30.67 10.82
C PRO A 89 8.56 30.08 11.73
N LEU A 90 8.15 29.67 12.93
CA LEU A 90 8.85 28.73 13.80
C LEU A 90 8.04 27.43 13.83
N LEU A 91 8.55 26.38 13.19
CA LEU A 91 7.85 25.10 13.07
C LEU A 91 8.06 24.29 14.35
N VAL A 92 6.99 23.93 15.05
CA VAL A 92 7.09 23.16 16.29
C VAL A 92 6.18 21.96 16.22
N ASN A 93 6.74 20.78 16.44
CA ASN A 93 5.95 19.56 16.47
C ASN A 93 6.26 18.73 17.70
N CYS A 94 5.20 18.33 18.41
CA CYS A 94 5.27 17.37 19.49
C CYS A 94 4.71 16.05 18.98
N VAL A 95 5.54 15.00 18.94
CA VAL A 95 5.07 13.70 18.46
C VAL A 95 4.43 12.93 19.61
N ASP A 96 3.11 12.78 19.56
CA ASP A 96 2.35 11.95 20.48
C ASP A 96 2.31 10.53 19.90
N THR A 97 3.00 9.59 20.54
CA THR A 97 3.03 8.19 20.10
C THR A 97 1.78 7.40 20.47
N GLY A 98 0.83 8.01 21.20
CA GLY A 98 -0.33 7.35 21.78
C GLY A 98 -0.01 6.50 23.02
N VAL A 99 1.28 6.28 23.31
CA VAL A 99 1.77 5.40 24.38
C VAL A 99 2.82 6.07 25.27
N GLU A 100 2.89 7.39 25.33
CA GLU A 100 3.80 8.12 26.23
C GLU A 100 3.51 7.80 27.71
N SER A 101 4.52 7.86 28.59
CA SER A 101 4.30 7.75 30.04
C SER A 101 3.28 8.79 30.53
N LEU A 102 2.44 8.42 31.48
CA LEU A 102 1.35 9.28 31.98
C LEU A 102 1.83 10.68 32.42
N PRO A 103 2.92 10.84 33.22
CA PRO A 103 3.40 12.16 33.60
C PRO A 103 3.76 13.03 32.40
N MET A 104 4.48 12.47 31.42
CA MET A 104 4.86 13.21 30.22
C MET A 104 3.69 13.49 29.28
N ALA A 105 2.71 12.57 29.17
CA ALA A 105 1.50 12.79 28.39
C ALA A 105 0.69 13.97 28.96
N MET A 106 0.52 14.00 30.28
CA MET A 106 -0.15 15.08 30.99
C MET A 106 0.62 16.41 30.86
N PHE A 107 1.91 16.39 31.17
CA PHE A 107 2.76 17.58 31.10
C PHE A 107 2.84 18.16 29.70
N SER A 108 2.97 17.33 28.67
CA SER A 108 3.07 17.81 27.29
C SER A 108 1.82 18.58 26.87
N ARG A 109 0.62 18.09 27.21
CA ARG A 109 -0.65 18.77 26.91
C ARG A 109 -0.74 20.11 27.64
N TYR A 110 -0.46 20.12 28.93
CA TYR A 110 -0.45 21.32 29.77
C TYR A 110 0.56 22.38 29.29
N ALA A 111 1.80 21.95 29.03
CA ALA A 111 2.89 22.81 28.58
C ALA A 111 2.61 23.41 27.18
N SER A 112 1.99 22.65 26.28
CA SER A 112 1.64 23.10 24.93
C SER A 112 0.59 24.21 24.92
N GLU A 113 -0.43 24.13 25.78
CA GLU A 113 -1.45 25.19 25.91
C GLU A 113 -0.78 26.53 26.30
N LYS A 114 0.15 26.50 27.26
CA LYS A 114 0.92 27.68 27.68
C LYS A 114 1.92 28.15 26.62
N LEU A 115 2.55 27.25 25.88
CA LEU A 115 3.43 27.58 24.75
C LEU A 115 2.71 28.40 23.68
N ILE A 116 1.51 27.96 23.27
CA ILE A 116 0.72 28.66 22.25
C ILE A 116 0.31 30.05 22.74
N ALA A 117 -0.16 30.15 24.00
CA ALA A 117 -0.52 31.43 24.60
C ALA A 117 0.69 32.38 24.72
N TYR A 118 1.85 31.85 25.10
CA TYR A 118 3.09 32.60 25.21
C TYR A 118 3.56 33.11 23.84
N ALA A 119 3.59 32.25 22.82
CA ALA A 119 3.97 32.61 21.45
C ALA A 119 3.14 33.78 20.90
N LYS A 120 1.81 33.74 21.12
CA LYS A 120 0.90 34.84 20.76
C LYS A 120 1.24 36.12 21.51
N LYS A 121 1.49 36.03 22.82
CA LYS A 121 1.85 37.18 23.67
C LYS A 121 3.14 37.88 23.22
N ILE A 122 4.13 37.13 22.77
CA ILE A 122 5.43 37.68 22.36
C ILE A 122 5.51 38.01 20.86
N GLY A 123 4.45 37.75 20.08
CA GLY A 123 4.38 38.06 18.65
C GLY A 123 5.26 37.17 17.76
N VAL A 124 5.50 35.91 18.13
CA VAL A 124 6.25 34.93 17.32
C VAL A 124 5.26 34.03 16.57
N ASN A 125 5.41 33.92 15.24
CA ASN A 125 4.61 33.02 14.41
C ASN A 125 5.00 31.54 14.62
N VAL A 126 4.49 30.92 15.68
CA VAL A 126 4.71 29.50 15.98
C VAL A 126 3.63 28.64 15.31
N LEU A 127 4.06 27.73 14.44
CA LEU A 127 3.19 26.70 13.86
C LEU A 127 3.33 25.42 14.69
N PHE A 128 2.52 25.31 15.74
CA PHE A 128 2.52 24.18 16.67
C PHE A 128 1.50 23.10 16.28
N LYS A 129 1.92 21.83 16.28
CA LYS A 129 1.01 20.69 16.11
C LYS A 129 1.42 19.47 16.92
N PHE A 130 0.44 18.80 17.53
CA PHE A 130 0.59 17.41 17.96
C PHE A 130 0.51 16.50 16.74
N VAL A 131 1.61 15.81 16.46
CA VAL A 131 1.73 14.87 15.35
C VAL A 131 1.56 13.46 15.90
N ARG A 132 0.66 12.69 15.32
CA ARG A 132 0.49 11.26 15.65
C ARG A 132 0.92 10.38 14.48
N PRO A 133 1.38 9.13 14.74
CA PRO A 133 1.51 8.12 13.69
C PRO A 133 0.17 7.88 12.98
N LYS A 134 0.23 7.38 11.75
CA LYS A 134 -0.98 6.86 11.08
C LYS A 134 -1.56 5.71 11.89
N LEU A 135 -2.87 5.49 11.79
CA LEU A 135 -3.57 4.45 12.54
C LEU A 135 -2.92 3.06 12.40
N ALA A 136 -2.50 2.68 11.18
CA ALA A 136 -1.82 1.42 10.92
C ALA A 136 -0.41 1.29 11.54
N ASP A 137 0.19 2.42 11.95
CA ASP A 137 1.52 2.53 12.57
C ASP A 137 1.49 2.66 14.09
N GLU A 138 0.32 2.95 14.68
CA GLU A 138 0.18 3.05 16.13
C GLU A 138 0.56 1.74 16.85
N TYR A 139 1.03 1.85 18.10
CA TYR A 139 1.76 0.76 18.76
C TYR A 139 0.96 -0.55 18.82
N PHE A 140 -0.29 -0.51 19.30
CA PHE A 140 -1.07 -1.75 19.43
C PHE A 140 -1.52 -2.29 18.07
N ILE A 141 -1.63 -1.48 17.01
CA ILE A 141 -1.90 -2.00 15.67
C ILE A 141 -0.66 -2.66 15.07
N ARG A 142 0.46 -1.93 15.07
CA ARG A 142 1.68 -2.37 14.41
C ARG A 142 2.30 -3.60 15.09
N TRP A 143 2.17 -3.75 16.41
CA TRP A 143 2.75 -4.87 17.18
C TRP A 143 1.75 -5.92 17.69
N ALA A 144 0.44 -5.62 17.82
CA ALA A 144 -0.57 -6.67 18.06
C ALA A 144 -1.12 -7.29 16.75
N SER A 145 -0.62 -6.86 15.60
CA SER A 145 -0.81 -7.56 14.33
C SER A 145 0.31 -8.56 14.08
N ALA A 146 0.19 -9.37 13.03
CA ALA A 146 1.29 -10.18 12.52
C ALA A 146 2.30 -9.35 11.69
N SER A 147 2.49 -8.05 11.94
CA SER A 147 3.39 -7.22 11.12
C SER A 147 4.83 -7.18 11.65
N LYS A 148 4.99 -6.97 12.96
CA LYS A 148 6.28 -6.75 13.64
C LYS A 148 6.38 -7.54 14.94
N ILE A 149 7.62 -7.70 15.42
CA ILE A 149 7.93 -8.29 16.73
C ILE A 149 8.09 -7.16 17.74
N ILE A 150 7.63 -7.36 18.98
CA ILE A 150 7.83 -6.42 20.09
C ILE A 150 9.31 -6.02 20.17
N PRO A 151 9.63 -4.70 20.25
CA PRO A 151 11.01 -4.24 20.34
C PRO A 151 11.71 -4.84 21.57
N SER A 152 13.03 -4.98 21.52
CA SER A 152 13.79 -5.46 22.68
C SER A 152 15.21 -4.90 22.70
N PRO A 153 15.94 -4.96 23.83
CA PRO A 153 17.33 -4.51 23.89
C PRO A 153 18.24 -5.34 22.97
N THR A 154 17.87 -6.59 22.71
CA THR A 154 18.57 -7.53 21.83
C THR A 154 18.22 -7.37 20.35
N ARG A 155 17.20 -6.58 19.99
CA ARG A 155 16.69 -6.43 18.61
C ARG A 155 16.68 -4.96 18.18
N SER A 156 16.34 -4.70 16.91
CA SER A 156 16.32 -3.34 16.38
C SER A 156 15.19 -2.50 17.00
N SER A 157 15.51 -1.27 17.36
CA SER A 157 14.57 -0.27 17.91
C SER A 157 13.81 0.44 16.79
N ASP A 158 13.07 -0.32 15.97
CA ASP A 158 12.32 0.23 14.83
C ASP A 158 11.21 1.21 15.27
N CYS A 159 10.73 1.10 16.51
CA CYS A 159 9.64 1.91 17.06
C CYS A 159 9.94 3.41 17.06
N THR A 160 11.19 3.83 17.25
CA THR A 160 11.55 5.25 17.17
C THR A 160 11.37 5.81 15.77
N VAL A 161 11.68 5.03 14.74
CA VAL A 161 11.54 5.46 13.35
C VAL A 161 10.05 5.57 13.00
N ILE A 162 9.31 4.49 13.26
CA ILE A 162 7.88 4.36 12.92
C ILE A 162 7.02 5.37 13.69
N LEU A 163 7.20 5.45 15.02
CA LEU A 163 6.29 6.23 15.87
C LEU A 163 6.71 7.70 16.00
N LYS A 164 7.99 8.06 15.79
CA LYS A 164 8.50 9.42 16.03
C LYS A 164 9.06 10.11 14.80
N VAL A 165 9.94 9.46 14.04
CA VAL A 165 10.67 10.12 12.95
C VAL A 165 9.79 10.29 11.70
N GLU A 166 9.11 9.23 11.28
CA GLU A 166 8.30 9.25 10.05
C GLU A 166 7.11 10.22 10.12
N PRO A 167 6.28 10.22 11.19
CA PRO A 167 5.16 11.16 11.30
C PRO A 167 5.64 12.61 11.31
N SER A 168 6.75 12.86 12.01
CA SER A 168 7.40 14.17 12.09
C SER A 168 7.86 14.67 10.70
N ASN A 169 8.43 13.79 9.87
CA ASN A 169 8.89 14.15 8.52
C ASN A 169 7.73 14.33 7.53
N GLN A 170 6.67 13.54 7.65
CA GLN A 170 5.45 13.72 6.84
C GLN A 170 4.79 15.07 7.16
N TYR A 171 4.67 15.39 8.45
CA TYR A 171 4.19 16.70 8.89
C TYR A 171 5.04 17.85 8.33
N GLU A 172 6.37 17.72 8.35
CA GLU A 172 7.26 18.72 7.74
C GLU A 172 6.98 18.94 6.25
N LYS A 173 6.80 17.86 5.47
CA LYS A 173 6.47 17.99 4.04
C LYS A 173 5.14 18.72 3.85
N ASN A 174 4.11 18.27 4.56
CA ASN A 174 2.76 18.80 4.42
C ASN A 174 2.67 20.26 4.87
N ILE A 175 3.35 20.65 5.95
CA ILE A 175 3.28 22.04 6.43
C ILE A 175 3.96 23.01 5.48
N ILE A 176 5.11 22.63 4.88
CA ILE A 176 5.83 23.47 3.91
C ILE A 176 4.98 23.70 2.67
N GLU A 177 4.36 22.64 2.14
CA GLU A 177 3.49 22.72 0.95
C GLU A 177 2.29 23.65 1.20
N ASN A 178 1.76 23.66 2.43
CA ASN A 178 0.60 24.46 2.84
C ASN A 178 0.95 25.84 3.45
N LEU A 179 2.21 26.28 3.42
CA LEU A 179 2.55 27.64 3.87
C LEU A 179 1.88 28.67 2.95
N GLN A 180 1.06 29.55 3.54
CA GLN A 180 0.38 30.63 2.80
C GLN A 180 1.35 31.64 2.18
N ASN A 181 2.50 31.85 2.81
CA ASN A 181 3.50 32.79 2.35
C ASN A 181 4.56 32.09 1.49
N GLU A 182 4.44 32.23 0.18
CA GLU A 182 5.33 31.65 -0.84
C GLU A 182 6.82 31.96 -0.59
N ARG A 183 7.12 33.09 0.06
CA ARG A 183 8.48 33.52 0.42
C ARG A 183 9.25 32.47 1.22
N TYR A 184 8.57 31.67 2.03
CA TYR A 184 9.20 30.72 2.95
C TYR A 184 9.18 29.27 2.44
N LYS A 185 8.50 28.97 1.33
CA LYS A 185 8.48 27.60 0.77
C LYS A 185 9.85 27.14 0.29
N SER A 186 10.71 28.08 -0.15
CA SER A 186 12.09 27.82 -0.59
C SER A 186 13.14 28.08 0.49
N SER A 187 12.75 28.53 1.69
CA SER A 187 13.68 28.82 2.78
C SER A 187 14.32 27.54 3.34
N PRO A 188 15.61 27.56 3.71
CA PRO A 188 16.25 26.43 4.40
C PRO A 188 15.59 26.14 5.75
N ILE A 189 15.54 24.86 6.12
CA ILE A 189 14.98 24.41 7.40
C ILE A 189 16.08 23.87 8.28
N ILE A 190 16.20 24.44 9.48
CA ILE A 190 17.16 24.04 10.51
C ILE A 190 16.41 23.26 11.59
N LEU A 191 16.63 21.94 11.65
CA LEU A 191 16.09 21.08 12.71
C LEU A 191 16.97 21.17 13.96
N ALA A 192 16.43 21.76 15.01
CA ALA A 192 17.09 21.82 16.31
C ALA A 192 16.76 20.60 17.18
N LEU A 193 17.79 19.95 17.70
CA LEU A 193 17.71 18.70 18.47
C LEU A 193 18.29 18.88 19.87
N GLY A 194 17.59 18.41 20.90
CA GLY A 194 18.10 18.34 22.29
C GLY A 194 19.05 17.17 22.53
N SER A 195 19.93 16.83 21.58
CA SER A 195 20.87 15.71 21.72
C SER A 195 22.16 16.15 22.42
N ARG A 196 22.63 15.42 23.43
CA ARG A 196 23.84 15.73 24.21
C ARG A 196 24.89 14.61 24.16
N LYS A 197 26.17 14.97 24.26
CA LYS A 197 27.30 14.02 24.31
C LYS A 197 27.28 13.18 25.60
N ASP A 198 26.97 13.83 26.72
CA ASP A 198 26.91 13.25 28.07
C ASP A 198 25.78 12.22 28.25
N GLU A 199 24.86 12.14 27.29
CA GLU A 199 23.63 11.36 27.48
C GLU A 199 23.78 9.87 27.06
N SER A 200 24.70 9.51 26.16
CA SER A 200 25.25 8.14 26.04
C SER A 200 26.41 8.06 25.04
N ALA A 201 27.28 7.05 25.17
CA ALA A 201 28.34 6.78 24.19
C ALA A 201 27.80 6.64 22.75
N LYS A 202 26.64 5.99 22.57
CA LYS A 202 25.98 5.87 21.27
C LYS A 202 25.49 7.22 20.72
N ARG A 203 24.94 8.10 21.56
CA ARG A 203 24.53 9.45 21.14
C ARG A 203 25.75 10.33 20.81
N SER A 204 26.82 10.28 21.61
CA SER A 204 28.08 10.98 21.33
C SER A 204 28.67 10.60 19.96
N LEU A 205 28.73 9.30 19.63
CA LEU A 205 29.15 8.83 18.30
C LEU A 205 28.24 9.32 17.17
N ASN A 206 26.92 9.38 17.39
CA ASN A 206 25.98 9.87 16.40
C ASN A 206 26.11 11.38 16.15
N ILE A 207 26.37 12.18 17.20
CA ILE A 207 26.59 13.63 17.11
C ILE A 207 27.86 13.89 16.29
N LYS A 208 28.97 13.22 16.63
CA LYS A 208 30.23 13.28 15.86
C LYS A 208 30.03 12.90 14.39
N LYS A 209 29.33 11.79 14.15
CA LYS A 209 29.06 11.31 12.78
C LYS A 209 28.24 12.28 11.94
N ARG A 210 27.40 13.10 12.57
CA ARG A 210 26.55 14.09 11.92
C ARG A 210 27.16 15.49 11.93
N ASN A 211 28.41 15.65 12.37
CA ASN A 211 29.09 16.94 12.53
C ASN A 211 28.29 17.96 13.37
N LEU A 212 27.49 17.48 14.34
CA LEU A 212 26.68 18.33 15.22
C LEU A 212 27.51 18.99 16.34
N ASP A 213 28.84 18.82 16.33
CA ASP A 213 29.76 19.33 17.34
C ASP A 213 30.09 20.82 17.15
N ASN A 214 30.17 21.31 15.91
CA ASN A 214 30.45 22.72 15.58
C ASN A 214 29.15 23.49 15.36
N ARG A 215 28.41 23.70 16.45
CA ARG A 215 26.98 24.12 16.52
C ARG A 215 26.52 25.14 15.47
N TYR A 216 27.20 26.30 15.36
CA TYR A 216 26.72 27.43 14.54
C TYR A 216 27.67 27.86 13.42
N SER A 217 28.99 27.68 13.56
CA SER A 217 29.95 28.06 12.51
C SER A 217 29.84 27.17 11.28
N GLU A 218 29.76 25.85 11.47
CA GLU A 218 29.51 24.90 10.39
C GLU A 218 28.12 25.14 9.77
N LEU A 219 27.11 25.38 10.61
CA LEU A 219 25.74 25.65 10.18
C LEU A 219 25.65 26.88 9.25
N MET A 220 26.39 27.95 9.57
CA MET A 220 26.51 29.13 8.70
C MET A 220 27.17 28.79 7.38
N HIS A 221 28.28 28.05 7.40
CA HIS A 221 28.97 27.62 6.19
C HIS A 221 28.07 26.76 5.28
N GLN A 222 27.25 25.88 5.84
CA GLN A 222 26.28 25.09 5.07
C GLN A 222 25.15 25.96 4.48
N LEU A 223 24.70 27.00 5.20
CA LEU A 223 23.75 27.98 4.67
C LEU A 223 24.36 28.77 3.49
N ASP A 224 25.63 29.16 3.59
CA ASP A 224 26.36 29.84 2.51
C ASP A 224 26.50 28.94 1.28
N GLN A 225 26.61 27.62 1.46
CA GLN A 225 26.62 26.62 0.39
C GLN A 225 25.24 26.33 -0.22
N GLY A 226 24.18 26.95 0.28
CA GLY A 226 22.82 26.77 -0.24
C GLY A 226 22.16 25.44 0.16
N GLU A 227 22.61 24.80 1.25
CA GLU A 227 21.92 23.62 1.78
C GLU A 227 20.51 23.98 2.31
N SER A 228 19.51 23.17 1.98
CA SER A 228 18.10 23.44 2.33
C SER A 228 17.59 22.70 3.56
N LYS A 229 18.30 21.65 4.04
CA LYS A 229 17.92 20.87 5.23
C LYS A 229 19.11 20.67 6.14
N LEU A 230 19.07 21.33 7.29
CA LEU A 230 20.17 21.45 8.22
C LEU A 230 19.77 20.91 9.60
N GLN A 231 20.75 20.60 10.44
CA GLN A 231 20.52 20.12 11.80
C GLN A 231 21.48 20.82 12.77
N VAL A 232 20.98 21.11 13.97
CA VAL A 232 21.80 21.68 15.05
C VAL A 232 21.44 21.06 16.38
N ALA A 233 22.42 20.90 17.26
CA ALA A 233 22.23 20.47 18.63
C ALA A 233 22.77 21.54 19.60
N PRO A 234 21.98 22.59 19.93
CA PRO A 234 22.48 23.76 20.66
C PRO A 234 23.13 23.42 22.01
N ILE A 235 22.59 22.42 22.70
CA ILE A 235 23.03 21.99 24.03
C ILE A 235 23.91 20.72 23.98
N SER A 236 24.57 20.44 22.85
CA SER A 236 25.38 19.21 22.66
C SER A 236 26.41 18.95 23.75
N ASP A 237 26.98 20.04 24.30
CA ASP A 237 28.06 20.02 25.29
C ASP A 237 27.56 20.15 26.73
N TRP A 238 26.25 20.34 26.95
CA TRP A 238 25.68 20.47 28.28
C TRP A 238 25.67 19.11 29.01
N SER A 239 26.07 19.13 30.27
CA SER A 239 25.98 17.99 31.18
C SER A 239 24.53 17.77 31.64
N THR A 240 24.27 16.63 32.26
CA THR A 240 22.96 16.37 32.88
C THR A 240 22.66 17.35 34.02
N LYS A 241 23.70 17.76 34.78
CA LYS A 241 23.58 18.80 35.81
C LYS A 241 23.16 20.13 35.19
N ASP A 242 23.80 20.56 34.11
CA ASP A 242 23.52 21.84 33.46
C ASP A 242 22.05 21.93 33.01
N VAL A 243 21.51 20.86 32.41
CA VAL A 243 20.11 20.87 31.96
C VAL A 243 19.13 21.01 33.13
N PHE A 244 19.40 20.36 34.27
CA PHE A 244 18.56 20.51 35.46
C PHE A 244 18.74 21.88 36.13
N SER A 245 19.97 22.35 36.30
CA SER A 245 20.27 23.70 36.79
C SER A 245 19.59 24.79 35.95
N PHE A 246 19.49 24.59 34.62
CA PHE A 246 18.75 25.50 33.75
C PHE A 246 17.26 25.58 34.11
N LEU A 247 16.62 24.46 34.45
CA LEU A 247 15.21 24.45 34.85
C LEU A 247 14.95 25.16 36.18
N GLU A 248 15.96 25.24 37.05
CA GLU A 248 15.88 25.99 38.32
C GLU A 248 15.88 27.50 38.09
N ILE A 249 16.63 27.98 37.11
CA ILE A 249 16.84 29.41 36.84
C ILE A 249 15.96 29.97 35.71
N CYS A 250 15.18 29.12 35.02
CA CYS A 250 14.33 29.54 33.92
C CYS A 250 12.93 30.00 34.38
N GLY A 251 12.32 30.87 33.57
CA GLY A 251 10.98 31.39 33.78
C GLY A 251 10.96 32.80 34.38
N ARG A 252 9.75 33.36 34.49
CA ARG A 252 9.52 34.70 35.07
C ARG A 252 9.60 34.70 36.59
N ASP A 253 9.31 33.57 37.21
CA ASP A 253 9.38 33.34 38.65
C ASP A 253 10.25 32.10 38.95
N PRO A 254 11.55 32.13 38.61
CA PRO A 254 12.42 30.96 38.69
C PRO A 254 12.59 30.46 40.13
N ILE A 255 12.96 29.19 40.30
CA ILE A 255 13.22 28.60 41.63
C ILE A 255 14.40 29.31 42.29
N THR A 256 15.47 29.50 41.52
CA THR A 256 16.68 30.22 41.95
C THR A 256 16.94 31.38 41.01
N ARG A 257 17.34 32.54 41.58
CA ARG A 257 17.66 33.73 40.77
C ARG A 257 19.06 33.61 40.18
N THR A 258 19.23 34.13 38.97
CA THR A 258 20.52 34.27 38.27
C THR A 258 20.75 35.73 37.87
N LYS A 259 21.81 36.02 37.10
CA LYS A 259 22.19 37.37 36.63
C LYS A 259 21.04 38.13 35.93
N GLY A 260 20.13 37.41 35.28
CA GLY A 260 18.99 37.97 34.56
C GLY A 260 17.82 37.00 34.46
N THR A 261 16.73 37.46 33.84
CA THR A 261 15.53 36.65 33.64
C THR A 261 15.59 35.88 32.32
N ILE A 262 15.54 34.55 32.40
CA ILE A 262 15.39 33.68 31.23
C ILE A 262 13.90 33.48 30.96
N ASN A 263 13.34 34.26 30.04
CA ASN A 263 11.92 34.14 29.69
C ASN A 263 11.64 32.81 28.99
N THR A 264 10.66 32.07 29.50
CA THR A 264 10.14 30.86 28.84
C THR A 264 8.61 30.87 28.83
N PHE A 265 8.00 29.89 28.17
CA PHE A 265 6.54 29.75 28.14
C PHE A 265 5.94 29.19 29.44
N LEU A 266 6.78 28.73 30.37
CA LEU A 266 6.39 28.43 31.75
C LEU A 266 6.94 29.50 32.69
N ASP A 267 6.23 29.75 33.79
CA ASP A 267 6.66 30.71 34.79
C ASP A 267 7.87 30.23 35.60
N ASN A 268 8.06 28.91 35.68
CA ASN A 268 9.26 28.24 36.20
C ASN A 268 9.32 26.78 35.73
N GLY A 269 10.47 26.13 35.94
CA GLY A 269 10.69 24.71 35.64
C GLY A 269 10.24 23.72 36.72
N ALA A 270 9.57 24.16 37.79
CA ALA A 270 9.36 23.34 39.01
C ALA A 270 8.54 22.07 38.75
N VAL A 271 7.49 22.14 37.94
CA VAL A 271 6.66 20.96 37.60
C VAL A 271 7.48 19.92 36.84
N LEU A 272 8.32 20.34 35.90
CA LEU A 272 9.15 19.42 35.12
C LEU A 272 10.24 18.79 35.99
N LEU A 273 10.88 19.58 36.85
CA LEU A 273 11.83 19.09 37.85
C LEU A 273 11.18 18.04 38.76
N GLU A 274 9.98 18.33 39.25
CA GLU A 274 9.22 17.42 40.09
C GLU A 274 8.90 16.10 39.37
N ILE A 275 8.43 16.15 38.11
CA ILE A 275 8.19 14.94 37.33
C ILE A 275 9.47 14.09 37.21
N TYR A 276 10.63 14.70 36.95
CA TYR A 276 11.90 13.94 36.93
C TYR A 276 12.34 13.45 38.32
N GLY A 277 12.01 14.17 39.39
CA GLY A 277 12.20 13.74 40.76
C GLY A 277 11.34 12.54 41.15
N ASP A 278 10.05 12.57 40.84
CA ASP A 278 9.14 11.43 40.98
C ASP A 278 9.62 10.19 40.23
N GLY A 279 10.34 10.37 39.11
CA GLY A 279 10.87 9.28 38.29
C GLY A 279 12.23 8.72 38.72
N SER A 280 12.94 9.40 39.62
CA SER A 280 14.21 8.94 40.20
C SER A 280 14.40 9.50 41.60
N ASN A 281 14.52 8.60 42.58
CA ASN A 281 14.83 8.94 43.98
C ASN A 281 16.14 9.76 44.15
N ASP A 282 16.91 9.96 43.07
CA ASP A 282 18.21 10.63 43.05
C ASP A 282 18.16 12.14 42.75
N VAL A 283 17.06 12.69 42.22
CA VAL A 283 17.01 14.14 41.87
C VAL A 283 17.04 15.01 43.13
N CYS A 284 16.53 14.50 44.25
CA CYS A 284 16.55 15.21 45.52
C CYS A 284 17.99 15.41 46.03
N GLU A 285 18.90 14.44 45.84
CA GLU A 285 20.30 14.52 46.28
C GLU A 285 21.14 15.51 45.45
N LEU A 286 20.79 15.74 44.18
CA LEU A 286 21.42 16.78 43.34
C LEU A 286 21.02 18.20 43.77
N ILE A 287 19.84 18.36 44.37
CA ILE A 287 19.23 19.65 44.73
C ILE A 287 19.57 20.04 46.19
N THR A 288 19.73 19.08 47.11
CA THR A 288 19.90 19.38 48.55
C THR A 288 21.34 19.60 49.01
N GLY A 289 22.35 19.46 48.15
CA GLY A 289 23.76 19.70 48.51
C GLY A 289 24.28 18.84 49.67
N SER A 290 23.56 17.79 50.07
CA SER A 290 23.93 16.91 51.17
C SER A 290 25.09 16.02 50.73
N GLY A 291 26.31 16.39 51.16
CA GLY A 291 27.59 15.75 50.84
C GLY A 291 27.77 14.31 51.33
N ARG A 292 26.92 13.37 50.89
CA ARG A 292 27.26 11.95 50.81
C ARG A 292 27.59 11.58 49.36
N LEU A 293 28.65 12.18 48.84
CA LEU A 293 29.41 11.67 47.71
C LEU A 293 30.17 10.41 48.16
N GLY A 294 29.45 9.33 48.46
CA GLY A 294 29.98 8.02 48.77
C GLY A 294 29.62 7.04 47.68
N SER A 295 30.41 7.02 46.59
CA SER A 295 30.79 5.86 45.74
C SER A 295 29.82 4.69 45.48
N SER A 296 28.51 4.84 45.66
CA SER A 296 27.50 3.79 45.48
C SER A 296 26.24 4.27 44.73
N CYS A 297 26.30 5.41 44.04
CA CYS A 297 25.21 5.91 43.21
C CYS A 297 25.64 5.97 41.73
N GLY A 298 25.64 4.79 41.09
CA GLY A 298 25.76 4.63 39.62
C GLY A 298 24.44 4.83 38.88
N GLY A 299 23.49 5.56 39.47
CA GLY A 299 22.14 5.79 38.95
C GLY A 299 22.14 6.75 37.77
N LYS A 300 21.72 6.27 36.60
CA LYS A 300 21.42 7.12 35.45
C LYS A 300 20.13 7.88 35.75
N ALA A 301 20.17 9.22 35.72
CA ALA A 301 18.99 10.09 35.88
C ALA A 301 17.72 9.56 35.17
N ALA A 302 16.54 9.76 35.75
CA ALA A 302 15.26 9.29 35.22
C ALA A 302 15.09 9.56 33.73
N ARG A 303 14.70 8.52 32.97
CA ARG A 303 14.35 8.62 31.55
C ARG A 303 12.91 8.20 31.36
N TYR A 304 12.07 9.17 31.08
CA TYR A 304 10.69 8.92 30.68
C TYR A 304 10.65 8.34 29.26
N GLY A 305 10.15 7.11 29.17
CA GLY A 305 9.85 6.42 27.92
C GLY A 305 8.36 6.23 27.72
N CYS A 306 7.98 5.63 26.59
CA CYS A 306 6.61 5.19 26.38
C CYS A 306 6.24 4.11 27.43
N PHE A 307 5.01 4.08 27.93
CA PHE A 307 4.59 3.07 28.90
C PHE A 307 4.65 1.64 28.35
N THR A 308 4.74 1.45 27.02
CA THR A 308 4.95 0.13 26.39
C THR A 308 6.43 -0.17 26.08
N CYS A 309 7.38 0.62 26.59
CA CYS A 309 8.79 0.53 26.25
C CYS A 309 9.46 -0.72 26.84
N THR A 310 9.94 -1.59 25.95
CA THR A 310 10.61 -2.86 26.28
C THR A 310 12.11 -2.84 25.95
N LEU A 311 12.70 -1.66 25.73
CA LEU A 311 14.13 -1.50 25.39
C LEU A 311 15.09 -1.57 26.60
N SER A 312 14.55 -1.62 27.81
CA SER A 312 15.26 -1.93 29.06
C SER A 312 14.59 -3.12 29.74
N LYS A 313 15.28 -3.86 30.64
CA LYS A 313 14.60 -4.91 31.44
C LYS A 313 13.55 -4.27 32.35
N TYR A 314 13.97 -3.29 33.14
CA TYR A 314 13.11 -2.55 34.07
C TYR A 314 12.90 -1.12 33.59
N ASP A 315 11.71 -0.59 33.82
CA ASP A 315 11.43 0.85 33.72
C ASP A 315 11.46 1.45 35.13
N ALA A 316 12.58 2.08 35.47
CA ALA A 316 12.78 2.69 36.79
C ALA A 316 11.77 3.81 37.05
N SER A 317 11.52 4.66 36.04
CA SER A 317 10.58 5.77 36.18
C SER A 317 9.15 5.30 36.43
N ALA A 318 8.70 4.27 35.70
CA ALA A 318 7.37 3.72 35.92
C ALA A 318 7.24 3.07 37.31
N ARG A 319 8.28 2.38 37.81
CA ARG A 319 8.30 1.75 39.13
C ARG A 319 8.21 2.76 40.29
N GLU A 320 8.77 3.94 40.14
CA GLU A 320 8.61 5.00 41.14
C GLU A 320 7.24 5.67 41.01
N ASN A 321 6.76 5.93 39.80
CA ASN A 321 5.44 6.54 39.58
C ASN A 321 4.28 5.72 40.15
N ILE A 322 4.35 4.38 40.15
CA ILE A 322 3.28 3.56 40.75
C ILE A 322 3.18 3.68 42.27
N LYS A 323 4.23 4.17 42.94
CA LYS A 323 4.24 4.40 44.39
C LYS A 323 3.54 5.71 44.76
N ARG A 324 3.31 6.59 43.78
CA ARG A 324 2.63 7.89 43.95
C ARG A 324 1.16 7.75 43.57
N GLU A 325 0.28 8.13 44.48
CA GLU A 325 -1.17 8.01 44.29
C GLU A 325 -1.65 8.82 43.09
N ARG A 326 -1.11 10.03 42.88
CA ARG A 326 -1.42 10.94 41.77
C ARG A 326 -1.28 10.30 40.40
N TRP A 327 -0.36 9.34 40.23
CA TRP A 327 -0.17 8.61 38.98
C TRP A 327 -0.87 7.26 39.01
N ARG A 328 -0.92 6.60 40.17
CA ARG A 328 -1.52 5.27 40.34
C ARG A 328 -3.01 5.28 39.98
N VAL A 329 -3.79 6.24 40.48
CA VAL A 329 -5.24 6.37 40.18
C VAL A 329 -5.53 6.66 38.72
N LEU A 330 -4.57 7.22 38.00
CA LEU A 330 -4.68 7.50 36.56
C LEU A 330 -4.28 6.30 35.69
N GLY A 331 -3.91 5.17 36.29
CA GLY A 331 -3.63 3.91 35.60
C GLY A 331 -2.16 3.58 35.37
N SER A 332 -1.21 4.25 36.05
CA SER A 332 0.23 4.00 35.89
C SER A 332 0.61 2.54 36.21
N GLU A 333 -0.03 1.94 37.22
CA GLU A 333 0.24 0.56 37.64
C GLU A 333 -0.20 -0.44 36.56
N ASN A 334 -1.41 -0.29 36.04
CA ASN A 334 -1.93 -1.15 34.98
C ASN A 334 -1.08 -1.02 33.71
N ALA A 335 -0.63 0.18 33.37
CA ALA A 335 0.28 0.40 32.25
C ALA A 335 1.62 -0.34 32.44
N LEU A 336 2.22 -0.28 33.64
CA LEU A 336 3.46 -0.99 33.97
C LEU A 336 3.27 -2.52 33.94
N ARG A 337 2.14 -3.02 34.45
CA ARG A 337 1.79 -4.45 34.37
C ARG A 337 1.80 -4.94 32.92
N VAL A 338 1.11 -4.21 32.03
CA VAL A 338 1.05 -4.55 30.60
C VAL A 338 2.42 -4.47 29.95
N ARG A 339 3.22 -3.47 30.29
CA ARG A 339 4.61 -3.33 29.83
C ARG A 339 5.48 -4.53 30.18
N ASP A 340 5.44 -4.97 31.44
CA ASP A 340 6.23 -6.11 31.91
C ASP A 340 5.78 -7.40 31.23
N TYR A 341 4.48 -7.55 30.99
CA TYR A 341 3.95 -8.64 30.18
C TYR A 341 4.47 -8.61 28.73
N LEU A 342 4.45 -7.45 28.07
CA LEU A 342 4.99 -7.28 26.72
C LEU A 342 6.49 -7.63 26.66
N PHE A 343 7.26 -7.24 27.69
CA PHE A 343 8.67 -7.59 27.79
C PHE A 343 8.86 -9.11 27.88
N ARG A 344 8.14 -9.80 28.76
CA ARG A 344 8.23 -11.27 28.94
C ARG A 344 7.90 -12.01 27.66
N ILE A 345 6.72 -11.77 27.07
CA ILE A 345 6.31 -12.49 25.85
C ILE A 345 7.17 -12.14 24.64
N GLY A 346 7.73 -10.92 24.59
CA GLY A 346 8.64 -10.51 23.52
C GLY A 346 9.95 -11.31 23.52
N HIS A 347 10.40 -11.76 24.69
CA HIS A 347 11.65 -12.50 24.87
C HIS A 347 11.49 -14.01 24.98
N ASP A 348 10.27 -14.53 24.98
CA ASP A 348 10.01 -15.96 25.08
C ASP A 348 9.71 -16.55 23.68
N GLY A 349 10.63 -17.37 23.18
CA GLY A 349 10.53 -18.06 21.89
C GLY A 349 9.34 -19.02 21.81
N SER A 350 8.90 -19.61 22.92
CA SER A 350 7.76 -20.53 22.97
C SER A 350 6.41 -19.85 22.68
N LYS A 351 6.35 -18.53 22.84
CA LYS A 351 5.18 -17.67 22.62
C LYS A 351 5.06 -17.20 21.17
N ARG A 352 6.04 -17.51 20.32
CA ARG A 352 6.07 -17.12 18.91
C ARG A 352 5.22 -18.05 18.05
N ALA A 353 4.52 -17.47 17.09
CA ALA A 353 3.87 -18.19 16.02
C ALA A 353 4.79 -18.28 14.80
N TYR A 354 4.80 -19.45 14.18
CA TYR A 354 5.51 -19.77 12.96
C TYR A 354 4.66 -19.43 11.74
N MET A 355 4.31 -18.15 11.57
CA MET A 355 3.37 -17.74 10.53
C MET A 355 3.98 -17.87 9.11
N PRO A 356 3.25 -18.48 8.17
CA PRO A 356 3.63 -18.48 6.76
C PRO A 356 3.31 -17.13 6.13
N LYS A 357 4.33 -16.41 5.68
CA LYS A 357 4.15 -15.10 5.00
C LYS A 357 4.84 -14.99 3.66
N ALA A 358 5.64 -15.98 3.29
CA ALA A 358 6.38 -16.03 2.05
C ALA A 358 6.61 -17.51 1.67
N TYR A 359 6.87 -17.76 0.40
CA TYR A 359 7.33 -19.04 -0.13
C TYR A 359 8.52 -18.82 -1.05
N ASP A 360 9.28 -19.87 -1.34
CA ASP A 360 10.45 -19.82 -2.22
C ASP A 360 10.11 -20.44 -3.57
N PRO A 361 9.94 -19.64 -4.63
CA PRO A 361 9.56 -20.19 -5.93
C PRO A 361 10.70 -21.02 -6.53
N VAL A 362 11.96 -20.81 -6.16
CA VAL A 362 13.08 -21.61 -6.68
C VAL A 362 13.05 -23.07 -6.20
N CYS A 363 12.51 -23.35 -5.02
CA CYS A 363 12.56 -24.67 -4.42
C CYS A 363 11.15 -25.26 -4.33
N PHE A 364 10.51 -25.54 -5.47
CA PHE A 364 9.17 -26.14 -5.50
C PHE A 364 8.14 -25.39 -4.65
N ASN A 365 8.20 -24.06 -4.68
CA ASN A 365 7.30 -23.19 -3.92
C ASN A 365 7.23 -23.48 -2.41
N ARG A 366 8.33 -23.95 -1.79
CA ARG A 366 8.38 -24.25 -0.35
C ARG A 366 8.03 -23.02 0.51
N VAL A 367 7.14 -23.19 1.49
CA VAL A 367 6.65 -22.10 2.33
C VAL A 367 7.54 -21.89 3.56
N TYR A 368 7.83 -20.62 3.88
CA TYR A 368 8.62 -20.24 5.05
C TYR A 368 7.71 -20.12 6.29
N MET A 369 7.85 -21.03 7.25
CA MET A 369 7.20 -20.95 8.57
C MET A 369 8.12 -20.20 9.53
N GLN A 370 7.84 -18.91 9.78
CA GLN A 370 8.78 -18.01 10.46
C GLN A 370 8.29 -17.58 11.85
N PRO A 371 9.15 -17.55 12.89
CA PRO A 371 8.80 -17.14 14.25
C PRO A 371 8.68 -15.60 14.40
N ASN A 372 7.91 -14.99 13.50
CA ASN A 372 7.92 -13.55 13.22
C ASN A 372 6.78 -12.75 13.87
N CYS A 373 5.89 -13.40 14.60
CA CYS A 373 4.87 -12.77 15.42
C CYS A 373 4.57 -13.64 16.65
N LEU A 374 3.72 -13.14 17.54
CA LEU A 374 3.24 -13.91 18.68
C LEU A 374 2.12 -14.86 18.28
N LYS A 375 1.93 -15.93 19.05
CA LYS A 375 0.74 -16.79 18.93
C LYS A 375 -0.53 -15.98 19.21
N VAL A 376 -1.61 -16.33 18.52
CA VAL A 376 -2.89 -15.59 18.57
C VAL A 376 -3.39 -15.41 20.00
N ALA A 377 -3.22 -16.41 20.86
CA ALA A 377 -3.62 -16.32 22.27
C ALA A 377 -2.97 -15.15 23.02
N TYR A 378 -1.73 -14.77 22.68
CA TYR A 378 -1.03 -13.63 23.30
C TYR A 378 -1.39 -12.32 22.61
N LEU A 379 -1.66 -12.34 21.30
CA LEU A 379 -2.16 -11.19 20.57
C LEU A 379 -3.57 -10.78 21.05
N GLU A 380 -4.47 -11.74 21.28
CA GLU A 380 -5.78 -11.51 21.91
C GLU A 380 -5.61 -10.84 23.28
N LYS A 381 -4.69 -11.33 24.13
CA LYS A 381 -4.40 -10.70 25.42
C LYS A 381 -3.88 -9.28 25.28
N MET A 382 -3.05 -8.99 24.27
CA MET A 382 -2.63 -7.61 24.00
C MET A 382 -3.81 -6.72 23.66
N VAL A 383 -4.79 -7.20 22.87
CA VAL A 383 -6.01 -6.46 22.54
C VAL A 383 -6.88 -6.23 23.78
N TRP A 384 -7.05 -7.25 24.63
CA TRP A 384 -7.76 -7.10 25.91
C TRP A 384 -7.11 -6.04 26.78
N TYR A 385 -5.80 -6.12 27.00
CA TYR A 385 -5.09 -5.14 27.84
C TYR A 385 -5.10 -3.74 27.24
N ALA A 386 -4.94 -3.59 25.92
CA ALA A 386 -5.01 -2.29 25.27
C ALA A 386 -6.40 -1.65 25.40
N SER A 387 -7.46 -2.46 25.21
CA SER A 387 -8.85 -2.03 25.37
C SER A 387 -9.14 -1.65 26.82
N GLN A 388 -8.71 -2.47 27.78
CA GLN A 388 -8.90 -2.20 29.21
C GLN A 388 -8.16 -0.93 29.65
N LEU A 389 -6.91 -0.74 29.23
CA LEU A 389 -6.16 0.47 29.57
C LEU A 389 -6.84 1.75 29.05
N ALA A 390 -7.39 1.71 27.83
CA ALA A 390 -8.10 2.84 27.25
C ALA A 390 -9.40 3.14 28.03
N ILE A 391 -10.25 2.13 28.23
CA ILE A 391 -11.51 2.30 28.97
C ILE A 391 -11.28 2.67 30.44
N ASP A 392 -10.29 2.06 31.11
CA ASP A 392 -9.96 2.40 32.49
C ASP A 392 -9.42 3.84 32.59
N SER A 393 -8.69 4.32 31.58
CA SER A 393 -8.28 5.74 31.51
C SER A 393 -9.44 6.69 31.22
N GLU A 394 -10.45 6.27 30.47
CA GLU A 394 -11.70 7.02 30.29
C GLU A 394 -12.48 7.11 31.60
N ASN A 395 -12.60 5.98 32.32
CA ASN A 395 -13.26 5.91 33.61
C ASN A 395 -12.56 6.78 34.67
N ALA A 396 -11.22 6.73 34.75
CA ALA A 396 -10.46 7.59 35.67
C ALA A 396 -10.66 9.09 35.35
N ALA A 397 -10.72 9.44 34.07
CA ALA A 397 -10.99 10.81 33.64
C ALA A 397 -12.43 11.25 33.98
N MET A 398 -13.41 10.36 33.84
CA MET A 398 -14.81 10.60 34.24
C MET A 398 -14.95 10.73 35.76
N ASP A 399 -14.27 9.88 36.52
CA ASP A 399 -14.24 9.96 37.98
C ASP A 399 -13.71 11.32 38.44
N PHE A 400 -12.58 11.77 37.88
CA PHE A 400 -12.04 13.10 38.16
C PHE A 400 -13.00 14.24 37.80
N ARG A 401 -13.69 14.16 36.65
CA ARG A 401 -14.74 15.15 36.28
C ARG A 401 -15.88 15.17 37.29
N SER A 402 -16.29 14.03 37.83
CA SER A 402 -17.35 13.97 38.84
C SER A 402 -16.96 14.73 40.12
N TYR A 403 -15.68 14.72 40.51
CA TYR A 403 -15.18 15.51 41.64
C TYR A 403 -15.15 17.00 41.32
N LEU A 404 -14.75 17.36 40.09
CA LEU A 404 -14.80 18.75 39.60
C LEU A 404 -16.22 19.32 39.61
N GLU A 405 -17.20 18.56 39.12
CA GLU A 405 -18.61 18.98 39.03
C GLU A 405 -19.26 19.13 40.41
N ARG A 406 -18.89 18.28 41.37
CA ARG A 406 -19.33 18.38 42.78
C ARG A 406 -18.64 19.50 43.57
N GLY A 407 -17.60 20.13 43.01
CA GLY A 407 -16.79 21.12 43.72
C GLY A 407 -15.89 20.54 44.81
N ASP A 408 -15.67 19.23 44.81
CA ASP A 408 -14.96 18.49 45.88
C ASP A 408 -13.62 17.90 45.40
N ILE A 409 -12.91 18.66 44.55
CA ILE A 409 -11.66 18.18 43.92
C ILE A 409 -10.58 17.80 44.92
N GLU A 410 -10.60 18.41 46.12
CA GLU A 410 -9.63 18.18 47.19
C GLU A 410 -9.68 16.76 47.74
N ASN A 411 -10.81 16.07 47.60
CA ASN A 411 -11.00 14.68 48.01
C ASN A 411 -10.61 13.65 46.95
N HIS A 412 -10.33 14.05 45.70
CA HIS A 412 -9.83 13.10 44.70
C HIS A 412 -8.45 12.58 45.14
N PRO A 413 -8.19 11.26 45.23
CA PRO A 413 -6.99 10.72 45.90
C PRO A 413 -5.68 11.26 45.32
N GLY A 414 -5.61 11.38 43.99
CA GLY A 414 -4.43 11.92 43.33
C GLY A 414 -4.24 13.43 43.49
N TYR A 415 -5.32 14.20 43.68
CA TYR A 415 -5.25 15.64 43.92
C TYR A 415 -4.91 15.92 45.38
N LYS A 416 -5.53 15.15 46.29
CA LYS A 416 -5.26 15.15 47.72
C LYS A 416 -3.80 14.86 48.03
N GLU A 417 -3.21 13.84 47.41
CA GLU A 417 -1.79 13.54 47.60
C GLU A 417 -0.91 14.74 47.22
N ILE A 418 -1.20 15.46 46.13
CA ILE A 418 -0.42 16.65 45.73
C ILE A 418 -0.57 17.78 46.77
N LEU A 419 -1.77 17.96 47.33
CA LEU A 419 -2.01 18.97 48.38
C LEU A 419 -1.21 18.68 49.65
N GLU A 420 -1.23 17.41 50.10
CA GLU A 420 -0.66 16.97 51.37
C GLU A 420 0.84 16.65 51.28
N ASP A 421 1.41 16.56 50.08
CA ASP A 421 2.82 16.22 49.88
C ASP A 421 3.76 17.35 50.37
N ILE A 422 4.39 17.09 51.52
CA ILE A 422 5.33 18.00 52.18
C ILE A 422 6.65 18.10 51.39
N THR A 423 6.98 17.11 50.56
CA THR A 423 8.22 17.10 49.78
C THR A 423 8.18 18.10 48.62
N LEU A 424 6.98 18.51 48.18
CA LEU A 424 6.82 19.50 47.11
C LEU A 424 7.17 20.92 47.57
N SER A 425 7.99 21.61 46.78
CA SER A 425 8.13 23.07 46.90
C SER A 425 6.79 23.78 46.64
N SER A 426 6.60 24.98 47.19
CA SER A 426 5.37 25.76 46.98
C SER A 426 5.06 25.99 45.50
N LYS A 427 6.10 26.25 44.70
CA LYS A 427 6.00 26.43 43.24
C LYS A 427 5.64 25.12 42.52
N ALA A 428 6.30 24.01 42.87
CA ALA A 428 5.99 22.70 42.29
C ALA A 428 4.56 22.27 42.61
N ARG A 429 4.12 22.43 43.88
CA ARG A 429 2.76 22.13 44.32
C ARG A 429 1.72 22.92 43.52
N ALA A 430 1.86 24.24 43.43
CA ALA A 430 0.92 25.08 42.70
C ALA A 430 0.82 24.67 41.21
N GLY A 431 1.96 24.45 40.55
CA GLY A 431 1.98 24.04 39.15
C GLY A 431 1.46 22.62 38.91
N MET A 432 1.72 21.68 39.83
CA MET A 432 1.19 20.31 39.77
C MET A 432 -0.32 20.30 39.93
N LEU A 433 -0.88 21.07 40.88
CA LEU A 433 -2.32 21.20 41.06
C LEU A 433 -3.00 21.83 39.83
N GLU A 434 -2.39 22.85 39.22
CA GLU A 434 -2.89 23.47 37.99
C GLU A 434 -2.90 22.48 36.81
N MET A 435 -1.78 21.75 36.62
CA MET A 435 -1.67 20.73 35.59
C MET A 435 -2.68 19.60 35.81
N TYR A 436 -2.78 19.08 37.04
CA TYR A 436 -3.70 17.99 37.38
C TYR A 436 -5.15 18.40 37.15
N ARG A 437 -5.54 19.58 37.65
CA ARG A 437 -6.90 20.13 37.47
C ARG A 437 -7.28 20.28 36.00
N SER A 438 -6.35 20.71 35.15
CA SER A 438 -6.62 20.95 33.72
C SER A 438 -6.59 19.69 32.85
N GLN A 439 -5.83 18.67 33.24
CA GLN A 439 -5.55 17.52 32.35
C GLN A 439 -6.07 16.17 32.87
N ALA A 440 -6.23 15.95 34.18
CA ALA A 440 -6.66 14.64 34.72
C ALA A 440 -8.10 14.25 34.30
N GLY A 441 -8.95 15.24 34.01
CA GLY A 441 -10.29 15.01 33.44
C GLY A 441 -10.29 14.57 31.97
N LYS A 442 -9.12 14.41 31.32
CA LYS A 442 -8.98 13.94 29.93
C LYS A 442 -8.32 12.55 29.94
N PRO A 443 -8.77 11.58 29.12
CA PRO A 443 -8.12 10.29 29.03
C PRO A 443 -6.63 10.43 28.66
N LEU A 444 -5.74 9.89 29.50
CA LEU A 444 -4.29 9.95 29.30
C LEU A 444 -3.79 8.78 28.45
N ILE A 445 -4.41 7.61 28.58
CA ILE A 445 -4.13 6.45 27.74
C ILE A 445 -5.22 6.38 26.66
N SER A 446 -4.83 6.65 25.41
CA SER A 446 -5.71 6.64 24.23
C SER A 446 -5.16 5.75 23.12
N SER A 447 -4.45 4.68 23.51
CA SER A 447 -3.69 3.82 22.60
C SER A 447 -4.53 2.76 21.88
N PHE A 448 -5.84 2.70 22.15
CA PHE A 448 -6.76 1.76 21.52
C PHE A 448 -8.19 2.33 21.53
N SER A 449 -8.97 2.01 20.51
CA SER A 449 -10.37 2.42 20.35
C SER A 449 -11.10 1.49 19.38
N GLU A 450 -12.37 1.75 19.11
CA GLU A 450 -13.15 1.01 18.12
C GLU A 450 -12.51 1.02 16.72
N LYS A 451 -12.01 2.18 16.28
CA LYS A 451 -11.28 2.33 15.01
C LYS A 451 -10.06 1.40 14.97
N HIS A 452 -9.32 1.30 16.07
CA HIS A 452 -8.18 0.39 16.18
C HIS A 452 -8.61 -1.08 16.08
N ALA A 453 -9.70 -1.43 16.74
CA ALA A 453 -10.22 -2.79 16.75
C ALA A 453 -10.67 -3.25 15.35
N LEU A 454 -11.29 -2.38 14.56
CA LEU A 454 -11.65 -2.65 13.15
C LEU A 454 -10.42 -2.89 12.28
N VAL A 455 -9.45 -1.96 12.31
CA VAL A 455 -8.21 -2.08 11.52
C VAL A 455 -7.44 -3.34 11.89
N LEU A 456 -7.40 -3.67 13.17
CA LEU A 456 -6.73 -4.87 13.63
C LEU A 456 -7.47 -6.14 13.18
N SER A 457 -8.81 -6.12 13.18
CA SER A 457 -9.63 -7.22 12.64
C SER A 457 -9.34 -7.46 11.16
N PHE A 458 -9.25 -6.39 10.36
CA PHE A 458 -8.82 -6.44 8.96
C PHE A 458 -7.42 -7.02 8.81
N GLN A 459 -6.43 -6.50 9.54
CA GLN A 459 -5.04 -6.99 9.45
C GLN A 459 -4.92 -8.45 9.92
N TRP A 460 -5.73 -8.87 10.88
CA TRP A 460 -5.74 -10.25 11.37
C TRP A 460 -6.22 -11.22 10.30
N SER A 461 -7.31 -10.87 9.62
CA SER A 461 -7.83 -11.64 8.49
C SER A 461 -6.89 -11.61 7.28
N LEU A 462 -6.36 -10.43 6.91
CA LEU A 462 -5.46 -10.26 5.77
C LEU A 462 -4.17 -11.10 5.89
N TYR A 463 -3.70 -11.35 7.11
CA TYR A 463 -2.52 -12.18 7.37
C TYR A 463 -2.84 -13.63 7.77
N GLY A 464 -4.11 -14.00 7.86
CA GLY A 464 -4.54 -15.37 8.14
C GLY A 464 -4.26 -15.82 9.57
N LEU A 465 -4.36 -14.92 10.55
CA LEU A 465 -4.22 -15.29 11.96
C LEU A 465 -5.35 -16.25 12.38
N ALA A 466 -5.01 -17.28 13.16
CA ALA A 466 -5.95 -18.26 13.71
C ALA A 466 -6.84 -17.70 14.83
N ALA A 467 -7.68 -16.74 14.49
CA ALA A 467 -8.64 -16.07 15.35
C ALA A 467 -10.05 -16.17 14.77
N ALA A 468 -11.06 -15.97 15.62
CA ALA A 468 -12.45 -15.80 15.19
C ALA A 468 -12.61 -14.53 14.31
N PRO A 469 -13.66 -14.44 13.47
CA PRO A 469 -13.85 -13.28 12.60
C PRO A 469 -14.13 -12.06 13.48
N TYR A 470 -13.66 -10.88 13.09
CA TYR A 470 -13.85 -9.63 13.87
C TYR A 470 -13.40 -9.70 15.34
N ARG A 471 -12.50 -10.63 15.71
CA ARG A 471 -12.14 -10.90 17.11
C ARG A 471 -11.67 -9.67 17.89
N PRO A 472 -10.78 -8.79 17.36
CA PRO A 472 -10.42 -7.57 18.07
C PRO A 472 -11.61 -6.63 18.35
N LEU A 473 -12.53 -6.48 17.40
CA LEU A 473 -13.76 -5.69 17.56
C LEU A 473 -14.66 -6.27 18.66
N ALA A 474 -14.85 -7.59 18.66
CA ALA A 474 -15.62 -8.27 19.69
C ALA A 474 -15.02 -8.10 21.09
N ILE A 475 -13.69 -8.13 21.22
CA ILE A 475 -13.00 -7.87 22.50
C ILE A 475 -13.25 -6.42 22.96
N TRP A 476 -13.11 -5.44 22.06
CA TRP A 476 -13.37 -4.04 22.39
C TRP A 476 -14.78 -3.83 22.93
N GLU A 477 -15.79 -4.40 22.27
CA GLU A 477 -17.19 -4.30 22.70
C GLU A 477 -17.45 -4.95 24.06
N LYS A 478 -16.84 -6.11 24.32
CA LYS A 478 -16.93 -6.77 25.63
C LYS A 478 -16.35 -5.92 26.74
N VAL A 479 -15.18 -5.33 26.52
CA VAL A 479 -14.54 -4.43 27.51
C VAL A 479 -15.38 -3.18 27.72
N LYS A 480 -15.94 -2.60 26.65
CA LYS A 480 -16.86 -1.45 26.74
C LYS A 480 -18.12 -1.76 27.57
N ARG A 481 -18.64 -3.00 27.49
CA ARG A 481 -19.76 -3.50 28.33
C ARG A 481 -19.39 -3.82 29.77
N GLY A 482 -18.11 -3.70 30.15
CA GLY A 482 -17.65 -3.95 31.52
C GLY A 482 -16.96 -5.30 31.73
N GLU A 483 -16.86 -6.17 30.72
CA GLU A 483 -16.07 -7.40 30.86
C GLU A 483 -14.58 -7.08 31.04
N ARG A 484 -13.89 -7.87 31.86
CA ARG A 484 -12.46 -7.69 32.16
C ARG A 484 -11.75 -9.03 32.29
N ILE A 485 -10.48 -9.06 31.89
CA ILE A 485 -9.50 -10.07 32.29
C ILE A 485 -8.55 -9.46 33.33
N ALA A 486 -8.03 -10.30 34.21
CA ALA A 486 -7.04 -9.88 35.20
C ALA A 486 -5.80 -9.27 34.51
N TYR A 487 -5.37 -8.10 34.97
CA TYR A 487 -4.11 -7.50 34.53
C TYR A 487 -2.94 -8.45 34.84
N PRO A 488 -1.89 -8.44 34.01
CA PRO A 488 -0.77 -9.34 34.20
C PRO A 488 0.05 -8.94 35.44
N LYS A 489 0.81 -9.91 35.95
CA LYS A 489 1.70 -9.70 37.10
C LYS A 489 2.86 -8.77 36.75
N LEU A 490 3.26 -7.94 37.71
CA LEU A 490 4.53 -7.21 37.67
C LEU A 490 5.70 -8.20 37.69
N PHE A 491 6.92 -7.75 37.37
CA PHE A 491 8.07 -8.65 37.43
C PHE A 491 8.28 -9.29 38.80
N ASP A 492 8.21 -8.51 39.87
CA ASP A 492 8.54 -9.00 41.21
C ASP A 492 7.50 -10.04 41.68
N GLU A 493 6.22 -9.83 41.34
CA GLU A 493 5.12 -10.78 41.53
C GLU A 493 5.24 -12.04 40.66
N TYR A 494 5.82 -11.92 39.47
CA TYR A 494 6.01 -13.05 38.57
C TYR A 494 7.21 -13.89 38.97
N GLU A 495 8.35 -13.25 39.27
CA GLU A 495 9.61 -13.88 39.65
C GLU A 495 9.49 -14.59 41.01
N SER A 496 8.69 -14.07 41.94
CA SER A 496 8.38 -14.75 43.22
C SER A 496 7.59 -16.06 43.06
N LEU A 497 6.80 -16.20 41.99
CA LEU A 497 5.95 -17.38 41.77
C LEU A 497 6.55 -18.39 40.79
N HIS A 498 7.34 -17.93 39.83
CA HIS A 498 7.83 -18.74 38.72
C HIS A 498 9.36 -18.77 38.61
N GLY A 499 10.07 -18.07 39.51
CA GLY A 499 11.51 -17.85 39.41
C GLY A 499 11.88 -16.80 38.37
N ALA A 500 13.19 -16.50 38.28
CA ALA A 500 13.71 -15.58 37.27
C ALA A 500 13.42 -16.11 35.86
N PHE A 501 12.92 -15.24 34.97
CA PHE A 501 12.65 -15.62 33.59
C PHE A 501 13.89 -15.41 32.70
N GLU A 502 14.11 -16.31 31.75
CA GLU A 502 15.22 -16.23 30.81
C GLU A 502 14.93 -15.26 29.65
N ILE A 503 16.01 -14.72 29.06
CA ILE A 503 15.95 -13.80 27.93
C ILE A 503 16.50 -14.52 26.70
N ASP A 504 15.63 -14.94 25.78
CA ASP A 504 16.07 -15.52 24.52
C ASP A 504 16.74 -14.44 23.65
N ARG A 505 18.05 -14.58 23.48
CA ARG A 505 18.85 -13.68 22.64
C ARG A 505 18.70 -13.99 21.16
N ASP A 506 18.53 -15.26 20.82
CA ASP A 506 18.45 -15.74 19.46
C ASP A 506 17.00 -15.98 19.02
N LEU A 507 16.71 -15.71 17.74
CA LEU A 507 15.44 -16.10 17.15
C LEU A 507 15.50 -17.58 16.74
N PRO A 508 14.42 -18.36 16.98
CA PRO A 508 14.37 -19.73 16.50
C PRO A 508 14.60 -19.83 14.99
N ASN A 509 15.12 -20.96 14.52
CA ASN A 509 15.29 -21.22 13.10
C ASN A 509 13.92 -21.30 12.39
N VAL A 510 13.89 -20.86 11.15
CA VAL A 510 12.72 -20.98 10.25
C VAL A 510 12.54 -22.46 9.89
N VAL A 511 11.30 -22.93 9.85
CA VAL A 511 10.94 -24.25 9.32
C VAL A 511 10.41 -24.08 7.90
N MET A 512 10.76 -24.98 6.98
CA MET A 512 10.29 -24.92 5.60
C MET A 512 9.27 -26.01 5.36
N MET A 513 8.17 -25.69 4.68
CA MET A 513 7.11 -26.64 4.36
C MET A 513 7.12 -26.93 2.86
N LYS A 514 7.17 -28.22 2.52
CA LYS A 514 6.99 -28.71 1.15
C LYS A 514 5.55 -28.48 0.70
N THR A 515 5.37 -28.04 -0.53
CA THR A 515 4.05 -27.72 -1.11
C THR A 515 3.77 -28.45 -2.43
N MET A 516 4.80 -28.82 -3.18
CA MET A 516 4.68 -29.52 -4.46
C MET A 516 5.43 -30.85 -4.45
N ASN A 517 5.10 -31.72 -5.39
CA ASN A 517 5.83 -32.97 -5.60
C ASN A 517 7.25 -32.68 -6.14
N GLU A 518 8.27 -33.13 -5.42
CA GLU A 518 9.69 -32.91 -5.72
C GLU A 518 10.29 -34.01 -6.61
N GLN A 519 9.47 -34.94 -7.11
CA GLN A 519 9.89 -35.98 -8.05
C GLN A 519 10.08 -35.47 -9.48
N MET A 520 9.53 -34.29 -9.81
CA MET A 520 9.64 -33.70 -11.14
C MET A 520 11.07 -33.19 -11.41
N PRO A 521 11.62 -33.35 -12.63
CA PRO A 521 12.91 -32.78 -12.99
C PRO A 521 12.95 -31.25 -12.78
N LEU A 522 14.04 -30.74 -12.21
CA LEU A 522 14.19 -29.31 -11.88
C LEU A 522 14.02 -28.39 -13.09
N ARG A 523 14.51 -28.79 -14.27
CA ARG A 523 14.37 -28.00 -15.50
C ARG A 523 12.92 -27.84 -15.92
N ASP A 524 12.11 -28.88 -15.76
CA ASP A 524 10.70 -28.86 -16.14
C ASP A 524 9.90 -28.01 -15.15
N TYR A 525 10.19 -28.14 -13.84
CA TYR A 525 9.67 -27.23 -12.83
C TYR A 525 9.96 -25.76 -13.16
N PHE A 526 11.23 -25.43 -13.47
CA PHE A 526 11.60 -24.06 -13.77
C PHE A 526 10.87 -23.54 -15.00
N LYS A 527 10.73 -24.36 -16.06
CA LYS A 527 9.99 -24.00 -17.29
C LYS A 527 8.52 -23.72 -17.03
N MET A 528 7.86 -24.49 -16.17
CA MET A 528 6.45 -24.26 -15.81
C MET A 528 6.25 -22.91 -15.12
N ASN A 529 7.26 -22.39 -14.41
CA ASN A 529 7.27 -21.07 -13.77
C ASN A 529 6.01 -20.78 -12.90
N VAL A 530 5.55 -21.80 -12.19
CA VAL A 530 4.31 -21.73 -11.41
C VAL A 530 4.46 -20.84 -10.17
N ASP A 531 3.60 -19.84 -10.03
CA ASP A 531 3.43 -19.08 -8.79
C ASP A 531 2.42 -19.77 -7.86
N LEU A 532 2.83 -20.14 -6.64
CA LEU A 532 1.96 -20.77 -5.65
C LEU A 532 0.68 -19.99 -5.36
N ALA A 533 0.73 -18.65 -5.41
CA ALA A 533 -0.43 -17.81 -5.15
C ALA A 533 -1.44 -17.80 -6.33
N GLU A 534 -1.02 -18.24 -7.52
CA GLU A 534 -1.85 -18.35 -8.72
C GLU A 534 -2.43 -19.76 -8.88
N CYS A 535 -1.86 -20.77 -8.21
CA CYS A 535 -2.39 -22.14 -8.20
C CYS A 535 -3.81 -22.28 -7.63
N TYR A 536 -4.29 -21.27 -6.92
CA TYR A 536 -5.61 -21.29 -6.30
C TYR A 536 -6.33 -19.96 -6.61
N PRO A 537 -7.33 -19.96 -7.50
CA PRO A 537 -8.13 -18.76 -7.76
C PRO A 537 -8.89 -18.36 -6.48
N LEU A 538 -9.20 -17.07 -6.29
CA LEU A 538 -10.06 -16.66 -5.17
C LEU A 538 -11.37 -17.47 -5.25
N PRO A 539 -11.86 -18.06 -4.14
CA PRO A 539 -13.14 -18.77 -4.17
C PRO A 539 -14.22 -17.83 -4.66
N SER A 540 -14.99 -18.31 -5.64
CA SER A 540 -16.08 -17.56 -6.25
C SER A 540 -17.31 -17.38 -5.35
N HIS A 541 -17.27 -17.87 -4.10
CA HIS A 541 -18.33 -17.64 -3.13
C HIS A 541 -17.91 -17.77 -1.66
N LEU A 542 -18.53 -16.97 -0.78
CA LEU A 542 -18.51 -17.12 0.67
C LEU A 542 -19.52 -18.13 1.27
N LEU A 543 -20.54 -18.62 0.54
CA LEU A 543 -21.71 -19.36 1.09
C LEU A 543 -22.72 -19.98 0.07
N ALA A 544 -22.49 -20.09 -1.25
CA ALA A 544 -23.41 -20.84 -2.12
C ALA A 544 -22.72 -21.62 -3.24
N ILE A 545 -23.13 -22.89 -3.34
CA ILE A 545 -23.33 -23.57 -4.61
C ILE A 545 -24.63 -22.96 -5.13
N ASP A 546 -24.53 -21.90 -5.94
CA ASP A 546 -25.58 -21.53 -6.89
C ASP A 546 -24.95 -20.63 -7.96
N GLU A 547 -25.42 -20.86 -9.19
CA GLU A 547 -24.97 -20.36 -10.49
C GLU A 547 -24.22 -19.02 -10.46
N ALA A 548 -23.01 -19.00 -11.05
CA ALA A 548 -22.16 -17.81 -11.21
C ALA A 548 -22.88 -16.61 -11.84
N ASP A 549 -23.96 -16.85 -12.59
CA ASP A 549 -24.77 -15.85 -13.27
C ASP A 549 -25.68 -15.02 -12.33
N ARG A 550 -25.82 -15.43 -11.06
CA ARG A 550 -26.66 -14.71 -10.06
C ARG A 550 -25.85 -13.92 -9.04
N ASN A 551 -24.52 -13.96 -9.12
CA ASN A 551 -23.66 -13.27 -8.16
C ASN A 551 -23.21 -11.91 -8.70
N CYS A 552 -23.97 -10.85 -8.40
CA CYS A 552 -23.64 -9.46 -8.74
C CYS A 552 -22.37 -8.92 -8.05
N THR A 553 -21.68 -9.73 -7.24
CA THR A 553 -20.44 -9.35 -6.54
C THR A 553 -19.17 -9.92 -7.18
N MET A 554 -19.26 -10.52 -8.36
CA MET A 554 -18.13 -11.09 -9.10
C MET A 554 -18.10 -10.60 -10.55
N GLU A 555 -16.90 -10.32 -11.08
CA GLU A 555 -16.65 -10.04 -12.49
C GLU A 555 -15.76 -11.12 -13.10
N ASN A 556 -16.14 -11.60 -14.30
CA ASN A 556 -15.29 -12.44 -15.12
C ASN A 556 -14.30 -11.55 -15.87
N TYR A 557 -13.04 -11.65 -15.51
CA TYR A 557 -11.97 -10.89 -16.13
C TYR A 557 -11.23 -11.75 -17.15
N CYS A 558 -11.07 -11.26 -18.38
CA CYS A 558 -10.25 -11.91 -19.41
C CYS A 558 -9.00 -11.08 -19.67
N ASP A 559 -7.90 -11.77 -20.02
CA ASP A 559 -6.69 -11.06 -20.45
C ASP A 559 -6.93 -10.29 -21.75
N GLY A 560 -6.29 -9.12 -21.85
CA GLY A 560 -6.62 -8.16 -22.90
C GLY A 560 -5.56 -7.10 -23.11
N VAL A 561 -5.55 -6.52 -24.32
CA VAL A 561 -4.65 -5.43 -24.71
C VAL A 561 -5.29 -4.09 -24.40
N ASP A 562 -4.54 -3.20 -23.72
CA ASP A 562 -5.00 -1.84 -23.43
C ASP A 562 -5.25 -1.04 -24.72
N ALA A 563 -6.49 -0.61 -24.88
CA ALA A 563 -6.97 0.36 -25.85
C ALA A 563 -7.25 1.68 -25.13
N VAL A 564 -6.72 2.78 -25.65
CA VAL A 564 -6.86 4.12 -25.08
C VAL A 564 -7.63 4.97 -26.05
N ALA A 565 -8.80 5.46 -25.63
CA ALA A 565 -9.65 6.37 -26.38
C ALA A 565 -9.83 7.69 -25.63
N LYS A 566 -10.00 8.80 -26.36
CA LYS A 566 -10.60 9.99 -25.79
C LYS A 566 -12.10 9.87 -26.00
N VAL A 567 -12.85 10.03 -24.93
CA VAL A 567 -14.31 10.00 -25.01
C VAL A 567 -14.83 11.37 -24.59
N HIS A 568 -15.77 11.88 -25.38
CA HIS A 568 -16.54 13.06 -25.06
C HIS A 568 -17.99 12.63 -24.85
N CYS A 569 -18.54 13.02 -23.70
CA CYS A 569 -19.90 12.68 -23.31
C CYS A 569 -20.66 13.97 -23.04
N ASP A 570 -21.80 14.14 -23.71
CA ASP A 570 -22.77 15.19 -23.46
C ASP A 570 -24.09 14.57 -23.01
N PHE A 571 -24.65 15.08 -21.91
CA PHE A 571 -25.89 14.57 -21.31
C PHE A 571 -27.10 15.40 -21.79
N SER A 572 -28.22 14.73 -22.03
CA SER A 572 -29.50 15.37 -22.39
C SER A 572 -30.68 14.63 -21.74
N ILE A 573 -31.78 15.34 -21.48
CA ILE A 573 -32.93 14.79 -20.73
C ILE A 573 -34.15 14.50 -21.61
N ASN A 574 -34.19 15.00 -22.86
CA ASN A 574 -35.41 15.03 -23.67
C ASN A 574 -35.26 14.51 -25.11
N ASN A 575 -34.21 13.74 -25.42
CA ASN A 575 -33.98 13.27 -26.78
C ASN A 575 -34.12 11.74 -26.91
N ASP A 576 -35.30 11.29 -27.34
CA ASP A 576 -35.63 9.87 -27.50
C ASP A 576 -34.80 9.15 -28.59
N ASP A 577 -34.12 9.89 -29.49
CA ASP A 577 -33.26 9.33 -30.53
C ASP A 577 -31.85 8.94 -30.04
N LEU A 578 -31.50 9.29 -28.80
CA LEU A 578 -30.22 8.98 -28.16
C LEU A 578 -30.32 7.77 -27.21
N PRO A 579 -29.23 7.02 -26.98
CA PRO A 579 -29.25 5.89 -26.07
C PRO A 579 -29.61 6.35 -24.64
N LEU A 580 -30.62 5.70 -24.06
CA LEU A 580 -31.02 5.89 -22.67
C LEU A 580 -29.97 5.27 -21.75
N VAL A 581 -29.46 6.05 -20.79
CA VAL A 581 -28.36 5.63 -19.89
C VAL A 581 -28.79 5.56 -18.43
N HIS A 582 -29.70 6.43 -17.99
CA HIS A 582 -30.22 6.39 -16.63
C HIS A 582 -31.66 6.91 -16.54
N ILE A 583 -32.41 6.50 -15.51
CA ILE A 583 -33.75 7.03 -15.20
C ILE A 583 -33.74 7.54 -13.76
N PHE A 584 -33.87 8.86 -13.59
CA PHE A 584 -34.03 9.45 -12.27
C PHE A 584 -35.49 9.38 -11.82
N SER A 585 -35.73 8.89 -10.61
CA SER A 585 -37.05 8.95 -9.98
C SER A 585 -37.17 10.22 -9.13
N VAL A 586 -38.03 11.16 -9.52
CA VAL A 586 -38.20 12.44 -8.83
C VAL A 586 -39.59 12.54 -8.21
N GLN A 587 -39.67 13.09 -6.99
CA GLN A 587 -40.92 13.23 -6.26
C GLN A 587 -41.45 14.66 -6.37
N THR A 588 -42.70 14.80 -6.83
CA THR A 588 -43.46 16.05 -6.77
C THR A 588 -44.58 15.92 -5.72
N PRO A 589 -45.20 17.03 -5.26
CA PRO A 589 -46.30 16.99 -4.29
C PRO A 589 -47.46 16.08 -4.69
N GLU A 590 -47.68 15.85 -5.98
CA GLU A 590 -48.82 15.10 -6.51
C GLU A 590 -48.50 13.64 -6.85
N LYS A 591 -47.26 13.32 -7.26
CA LYS A 591 -46.86 11.96 -7.72
C LYS A 591 -45.33 11.81 -7.86
N VAL A 592 -44.88 10.57 -8.09
CA VAL A 592 -43.51 10.27 -8.53
C VAL A 592 -43.47 10.31 -10.05
N GLU A 593 -42.58 11.12 -10.61
CA GLU A 593 -42.32 11.21 -12.05
C GLU A 593 -40.94 10.64 -12.41
N GLN A 594 -40.79 10.16 -13.64
CA GLN A 594 -39.54 9.58 -14.14
C GLN A 594 -38.90 10.53 -15.15
N VAL A 595 -37.65 10.91 -14.90
CA VAL A 595 -36.86 11.76 -15.78
C VAL A 595 -35.79 10.89 -16.46
N LYS A 596 -35.85 10.81 -17.79
CA LYS A 596 -34.95 9.97 -18.58
C LYS A 596 -33.68 10.74 -18.93
N CYS A 597 -32.53 10.13 -18.68
CA CYS A 597 -31.23 10.70 -19.04
C CYS A 597 -30.65 9.95 -20.24
N HIS A 598 -30.39 10.71 -21.30
CA HIS A 598 -29.78 10.26 -22.53
C HIS A 598 -28.37 10.83 -22.67
N VAL A 599 -27.48 10.10 -23.33
CA VAL A 599 -26.09 10.53 -23.53
C VAL A 599 -25.75 10.50 -25.00
N ASP A 600 -25.19 11.61 -25.49
CA ASP A 600 -24.47 11.64 -26.76
C ASP A 600 -22.99 11.33 -26.51
N LEU A 601 -22.47 10.31 -27.19
CA LEU A 601 -21.15 9.74 -26.94
C LEU A 601 -20.30 9.75 -28.21
N SER A 602 -19.28 10.60 -28.25
CA SER A 602 -18.29 10.59 -29.32
C SER A 602 -16.96 10.01 -28.84
N ILE A 603 -16.40 9.09 -29.63
CA ILE A 603 -15.13 8.42 -29.36
C ILE A 603 -14.10 8.91 -30.38
N ASP A 604 -13.08 9.62 -29.89
CA ASP A 604 -12.02 10.18 -30.71
C ASP A 604 -10.65 9.58 -30.36
N GLY A 605 -9.80 9.42 -31.38
CA GLY A 605 -8.38 9.14 -31.20
C GLY A 605 -8.05 7.79 -30.53
N LEU A 606 -8.82 6.74 -30.84
CA LEU A 606 -8.56 5.38 -30.34
C LEU A 606 -7.14 4.91 -30.72
N SER A 607 -6.41 4.42 -29.73
CA SER A 607 -5.01 3.98 -29.86
C SER A 607 -4.81 2.65 -29.13
N VAL A 608 -4.22 1.66 -29.79
CA VAL A 608 -3.93 0.33 -29.21
C VAL A 608 -2.43 0.11 -29.31
N GLY A 609 -1.72 0.21 -28.19
CA GLY A 609 -0.25 0.13 -28.16
C GLY A 609 0.49 1.19 -29.01
N GLY A 610 -0.20 2.24 -29.47
CA GLY A 610 0.31 3.21 -30.46
C GLY A 610 -0.78 3.64 -31.45
N LYS A 611 -0.43 3.89 -32.73
CA LYS A 611 -1.43 4.24 -33.76
C LYS A 611 -2.22 3.00 -34.17
N ALA A 612 -3.53 2.98 -33.89
CA ALA A 612 -4.44 1.95 -34.38
C ALA A 612 -4.84 2.20 -35.85
N ARG A 613 -5.14 1.13 -36.59
CA ARG A 613 -5.70 1.21 -37.95
C ARG A 613 -7.20 1.60 -37.88
N PRO A 614 -7.72 2.45 -38.78
CA PRO A 614 -9.13 2.86 -38.80
C PRO A 614 -10.13 1.69 -38.77
N GLU A 615 -9.76 0.54 -39.33
CA GLU A 615 -10.63 -0.62 -39.49
C GLU A 615 -10.73 -1.44 -38.21
N LEU A 616 -9.65 -1.48 -37.41
CA LEU A 616 -9.69 -1.97 -36.03
C LEU A 616 -10.58 -1.08 -35.14
N ILE A 617 -10.59 0.24 -35.40
CA ILE A 617 -11.41 1.19 -34.64
C ILE A 617 -12.89 0.86 -34.80
N LYS A 618 -13.37 0.64 -36.04
CA LYS A 618 -14.78 0.27 -36.31
C LYS A 618 -15.23 -1.00 -35.58
N HIS A 619 -14.34 -1.98 -35.43
CA HIS A 619 -14.65 -3.26 -34.77
C HIS A 619 -14.72 -3.16 -33.25
N VAL A 620 -13.85 -2.34 -32.65
CA VAL A 620 -13.71 -2.22 -31.19
C VAL A 620 -14.59 -1.10 -30.62
N GLU A 621 -15.00 -0.13 -31.45
CA GLU A 621 -15.77 1.05 -31.03
C GLU A 621 -17.08 0.69 -30.31
N LYS A 622 -17.82 -0.32 -30.79
CA LYS A 622 -19.07 -0.75 -30.16
C LYS A 622 -18.86 -1.21 -28.71
N ASP A 623 -17.89 -2.08 -28.48
CA ASP A 623 -17.60 -2.63 -27.16
C ASP A 623 -17.09 -1.52 -26.20
N ILE A 624 -16.34 -0.54 -26.74
CA ILE A 624 -15.91 0.62 -25.96
C ILE A 624 -17.10 1.50 -25.59
N ARG A 625 -18.04 1.74 -26.51
CA ARG A 625 -19.27 2.48 -26.21
C ARG A 625 -20.05 1.80 -25.10
N ASP A 626 -20.30 0.50 -25.22
CA ASP A 626 -21.07 -0.27 -24.23
C ASP A 626 -20.40 -0.23 -22.84
N ILE A 627 -19.08 -0.41 -22.77
CA ILE A 627 -18.31 -0.32 -21.51
C ILE A 627 -18.37 1.09 -20.91
N VAL A 628 -18.25 2.13 -21.73
CA VAL A 628 -18.27 3.53 -21.25
C VAL A 628 -19.68 3.91 -20.79
N LEU A 629 -20.72 3.53 -21.52
CA LEU A 629 -22.12 3.77 -21.15
C LEU A 629 -22.46 3.08 -19.82
N ASN A 630 -22.03 1.83 -19.63
CA ASN A 630 -22.20 1.12 -18.35
C ASN A 630 -21.51 1.85 -17.18
N LYS A 631 -20.27 2.32 -17.38
CA LYS A 631 -19.56 3.09 -16.33
C LYS A 631 -20.25 4.41 -16.00
N ILE A 632 -20.76 5.10 -17.02
CA ILE A 632 -21.51 6.36 -16.83
C ILE A 632 -22.80 6.08 -16.07
N SER A 633 -23.54 5.04 -16.44
CA SER A 633 -24.75 4.61 -15.75
C SER A 633 -24.48 4.34 -14.26
N THR A 634 -23.43 3.58 -13.92
CA THR A 634 -23.04 3.31 -12.52
C THR A 634 -22.66 4.57 -11.74
N GLU A 635 -22.00 5.54 -12.37
CA GLU A 635 -21.67 6.81 -11.71
C GLU A 635 -22.94 7.65 -11.47
N LEU A 636 -23.89 7.64 -12.41
CA LEU A 636 -25.18 8.31 -12.26
C LEU A 636 -26.04 7.66 -11.17
N ASP A 637 -26.03 6.33 -11.06
CA ASP A 637 -26.66 5.58 -9.96
C ASP A 637 -26.13 6.07 -8.60
N ALA A 638 -24.82 6.24 -8.46
CA ALA A 638 -24.20 6.70 -7.21
C ALA A 638 -24.61 8.14 -6.85
N GLN A 639 -24.85 8.99 -7.84
CA GLN A 639 -25.29 10.37 -7.66
C GLN A 639 -26.79 10.48 -7.38
N GLU A 640 -27.60 9.47 -7.72
CA GLU A 640 -29.04 9.46 -7.46
C GLU A 640 -29.35 9.69 -5.97
N HIS A 641 -28.47 9.25 -5.07
CA HIS A 641 -28.58 9.50 -3.62
C HIS A 641 -28.70 10.98 -3.21
N GLU A 642 -28.19 11.94 -3.99
CA GLU A 642 -28.30 13.38 -3.70
C GLU A 642 -29.71 13.93 -4.00
N PHE A 643 -30.47 13.21 -4.82
CA PHE A 643 -31.83 13.56 -5.23
C PHE A 643 -32.89 12.77 -4.46
N ILE A 644 -32.53 11.61 -3.90
CA ILE A 644 -33.44 10.77 -3.10
C ILE A 644 -33.95 11.55 -1.88
N GLY A 645 -35.28 11.69 -1.79
CA GLY A 645 -35.98 12.33 -0.67
C GLY A 645 -36.21 13.84 -0.82
N LYS A 646 -35.71 14.48 -1.88
CA LYS A 646 -36.09 15.86 -2.24
C LYS A 646 -37.46 15.87 -2.91
N VAL A 647 -38.32 16.81 -2.53
CA VAL A 647 -39.63 17.04 -3.15
C VAL A 647 -39.58 18.32 -3.96
N TYR A 648 -39.75 18.21 -5.28
CA TYR A 648 -39.68 19.31 -6.25
C TYR A 648 -41.06 19.91 -6.49
N LEU A 649 -41.19 21.23 -6.70
CA LEU A 649 -42.50 21.84 -6.96
C LEU A 649 -43.12 21.31 -8.26
N ASN A 650 -42.31 21.05 -9.28
CA ASN A 650 -42.72 20.48 -10.55
C ASN A 650 -41.52 19.81 -11.25
N CYS A 651 -41.80 19.01 -12.28
CA CYS A 651 -40.73 18.31 -13.00
C CYS A 651 -39.77 19.20 -13.75
N ARG A 652 -40.16 20.43 -14.10
CA ARG A 652 -39.25 21.36 -14.76
C ARG A 652 -38.14 21.83 -13.82
N GLU A 653 -38.46 22.09 -12.55
CA GLU A 653 -37.46 22.41 -11.52
C GLU A 653 -36.50 21.25 -11.28
N ALA A 654 -37.03 20.01 -11.21
CA ALA A 654 -36.22 18.81 -11.09
C ALA A 654 -35.28 18.63 -12.30
N VAL A 655 -35.79 18.83 -13.51
CA VAL A 655 -35.01 18.78 -14.75
C VAL A 655 -33.92 19.86 -14.77
N GLU A 656 -34.22 21.09 -14.37
CA GLU A 656 -33.24 22.19 -14.35
C GLU A 656 -32.10 21.95 -13.33
N GLU A 657 -32.40 21.40 -12.15
CA GLU A 657 -31.37 21.05 -11.14
C GLU A 657 -30.51 19.86 -11.60
N ILE A 658 -31.13 18.82 -12.17
CA ILE A 658 -30.41 17.66 -12.74
C ILE A 658 -29.55 18.11 -13.93
N GLU A 659 -30.07 18.95 -14.84
CA GLU A 659 -29.30 19.50 -15.96
C GLU A 659 -28.13 20.36 -15.47
N GLN A 660 -28.29 21.21 -14.45
CA GLN A 660 -27.16 21.98 -13.90
C GLN A 660 -26.10 21.07 -13.26
N ALA A 661 -26.50 20.04 -12.54
CA ALA A 661 -25.58 19.06 -11.95
C ALA A 661 -24.79 18.30 -13.04
N LEU A 662 -25.44 17.98 -14.17
CA LEU A 662 -24.83 17.28 -15.32
C LEU A 662 -23.99 18.22 -16.22
N LEU A 663 -24.42 19.46 -16.46
CA LEU A 663 -23.72 20.46 -17.29
C LEU A 663 -22.38 20.89 -16.68
N SER A 664 -22.25 20.85 -15.35
CA SER A 664 -20.97 21.04 -14.67
C SER A 664 -19.95 19.91 -14.94
N LYS A 665 -20.39 18.82 -15.60
CA LYS A 665 -19.65 17.57 -15.83
C LYS A 665 -19.60 17.18 -17.31
N SER A 666 -19.38 18.10 -18.26
CA SER A 666 -18.95 17.67 -19.61
C SER A 666 -17.60 16.94 -19.49
N ILE A 667 -17.61 15.62 -19.70
CA ILE A 667 -16.45 14.77 -19.45
C ILE A 667 -15.70 14.58 -20.76
N SER A 668 -14.54 15.23 -20.88
CA SER A 668 -13.51 14.83 -21.84
C SER A 668 -12.43 14.07 -21.09
N THR A 669 -12.49 12.74 -21.13
CA THR A 669 -11.56 11.88 -20.39
C THR A 669 -10.90 10.84 -21.29
N LYS A 670 -9.64 10.52 -20.99
CA LYS A 670 -8.96 9.36 -21.57
C LYS A 670 -9.45 8.11 -20.87
N VAL A 671 -10.17 7.27 -21.59
CA VAL A 671 -10.61 5.96 -21.09
C VAL A 671 -9.60 4.92 -21.55
N VAL A 672 -9.10 4.13 -20.59
CA VAL A 672 -8.34 2.91 -20.88
C VAL A 672 -9.32 1.75 -20.73
N THR A 673 -9.51 1.01 -21.82
CA THR A 673 -10.32 -0.19 -21.90
C THR A 673 -9.46 -1.34 -22.42
N LYS A 674 -9.87 -2.59 -22.20
CA LYS A 674 -9.12 -3.75 -22.67
C LYS A 674 -9.86 -4.43 -23.81
N ILE A 675 -9.15 -4.74 -24.88
CA ILE A 675 -9.66 -5.62 -25.94
C ILE A 675 -9.68 -7.03 -25.35
N PRO A 676 -10.85 -7.65 -25.15
CA PRO A 676 -10.96 -8.93 -24.47
C PRO A 676 -10.34 -10.07 -25.29
N ASN A 677 -9.80 -11.07 -24.59
CA ASN A 677 -9.27 -12.32 -25.14
C ASN A 677 -8.06 -12.17 -26.09
N VAL A 678 -7.31 -11.08 -26.00
CA VAL A 678 -6.09 -10.86 -26.79
C VAL A 678 -4.91 -10.59 -25.87
N SER A 679 -3.84 -11.37 -25.99
CA SER A 679 -2.62 -11.24 -25.18
C SER A 679 -1.36 -11.23 -26.05
N LYS A 680 -0.22 -10.90 -25.46
CA LYS A 680 1.06 -10.88 -26.19
C LYS A 680 1.77 -12.22 -26.06
N GLN A 681 2.12 -12.82 -27.19
CA GLN A 681 2.80 -14.10 -27.27
C GLN A 681 4.19 -13.95 -27.91
N VAL A 682 5.19 -14.62 -27.34
CA VAL A 682 6.57 -14.60 -27.85
C VAL A 682 6.69 -15.63 -28.96
N VAL A 683 6.94 -15.16 -30.19
CA VAL A 683 7.03 -16.01 -31.40
C VAL A 683 8.47 -16.36 -31.74
N GLY A 684 9.43 -15.57 -31.27
CA GLY A 684 10.85 -15.87 -31.42
C GLY A 684 11.76 -14.83 -30.77
N GLN A 685 13.07 -14.93 -30.99
CA GLN A 685 14.06 -14.04 -30.41
C GLN A 685 15.04 -13.56 -31.47
N VAL A 686 15.45 -12.28 -31.38
CA VAL A 686 16.41 -11.66 -32.30
C VAL A 686 17.48 -10.90 -31.54
N GLY A 687 18.71 -10.92 -32.03
CA GLY A 687 19.82 -10.15 -31.48
C GLY A 687 19.59 -8.63 -31.59
N ARG A 688 20.05 -7.86 -30.61
CA ARG A 688 20.00 -6.40 -30.60
C ARG A 688 21.35 -5.86 -31.04
N VAL A 689 21.31 -4.89 -31.95
CA VAL A 689 22.49 -4.15 -32.39
C VAL A 689 23.12 -3.34 -31.25
N ASN A 690 22.28 -2.76 -30.37
CA ASN A 690 22.73 -2.01 -29.21
C ASN A 690 22.22 -2.64 -27.91
N GLU A 691 23.12 -2.92 -26.97
CA GLU A 691 22.76 -3.46 -25.66
C GLU A 691 21.88 -2.47 -24.87
N ILE A 692 20.77 -2.96 -24.31
CA ILE A 692 19.93 -2.15 -23.42
C ILE A 692 20.43 -2.27 -21.97
N LYS A 693 20.16 -1.28 -21.12
CA LYS A 693 20.38 -1.42 -19.67
C LYS A 693 19.23 -2.20 -19.04
N VAL A 694 19.52 -3.40 -18.56
CA VAL A 694 18.58 -4.19 -17.75
C VAL A 694 18.56 -3.66 -16.32
N LYS A 695 17.38 -3.27 -15.83
CA LYS A 695 17.17 -2.95 -14.41
C LYS A 695 17.14 -4.24 -13.60
N ASN A 696 18.23 -4.54 -12.91
CA ASN A 696 18.22 -5.63 -11.92
C ASN A 696 17.26 -5.27 -10.77
N LYS A 697 16.14 -6.00 -10.63
CA LYS A 697 15.39 -6.05 -9.38
C LYS A 697 16.36 -6.58 -8.32
N LYS A 698 16.85 -5.72 -7.40
CA LYS A 698 17.77 -6.13 -6.32
C LYS A 698 17.06 -7.11 -5.39
N GLY A 699 17.07 -8.40 -5.72
CA GLY A 699 16.46 -9.49 -4.95
C GLY A 699 17.40 -10.05 -3.88
N PHE A 700 18.03 -9.20 -3.06
CA PHE A 700 18.75 -9.70 -1.90
C PHE A 700 17.80 -9.85 -0.71
N THR A 701 17.69 -11.05 -0.16
CA THR A 701 17.07 -11.32 1.15
C THR A 701 17.82 -10.55 2.24
N ARG A 702 17.43 -9.31 2.52
CA ARG A 702 17.76 -8.72 3.82
C ARG A 702 16.84 -9.36 4.86
N ARG A 703 17.31 -10.45 5.47
CA ARG A 703 16.84 -10.79 6.82
C ARG A 703 17.07 -9.54 7.67
N VAL A 704 16.09 -9.16 8.48
CA VAL A 704 16.06 -7.93 9.31
C VAL A 704 17.46 -7.54 9.78
N VAL A 705 18.09 -6.58 9.10
CA VAL A 705 19.38 -6.02 9.52
C VAL A 705 19.31 -4.52 9.32
N ARG A 706 19.55 -3.85 10.45
CA ARG A 706 20.12 -2.51 10.63
C ARG A 706 20.16 -1.67 9.36
N LEU A 707 19.51 -0.51 9.40
CA LEU A 707 19.79 0.64 8.55
C LEU A 707 21.31 0.88 8.52
N LYS A 708 22.04 0.23 7.59
CA LYS A 708 23.38 0.63 7.23
C LYS A 708 23.19 1.83 6.31
N ALA A 709 23.28 3.03 6.88
CA ALA A 709 23.82 4.15 6.12
C ALA A 709 25.11 3.66 5.48
N SER A 710 25.23 3.75 4.15
CA SER A 710 26.46 3.41 3.45
C SER A 710 27.63 4.13 4.13
N ASN A 711 28.69 3.39 4.48
CA ASN A 711 29.92 3.93 5.09
C ASN A 711 30.70 4.88 4.15
N SER A 712 30.24 5.11 2.93
CA SER A 712 30.80 6.12 2.05
C SER A 712 30.13 7.46 2.34
N GLY A 713 30.80 8.34 3.07
CA GLY A 713 30.46 9.76 3.23
C GLY A 713 30.53 10.57 1.92
N ARG A 714 30.12 9.98 0.79
CA ARG A 714 29.86 10.70 -0.45
C ARG A 714 28.36 10.92 -0.55
N VAL A 715 27.96 12.17 -0.39
CA VAL A 715 26.71 12.69 -0.96
C VAL A 715 26.72 12.29 -2.43
N LEU A 716 25.77 11.46 -2.86
CA LEU A 716 25.54 11.23 -4.28
C LEU A 716 25.16 12.60 -4.87
N LYS A 717 26.03 13.16 -5.72
CA LYS A 717 25.72 14.35 -6.53
C LYS A 717 24.37 14.11 -7.21
N GLY A 718 23.37 14.90 -6.83
CA GLY A 718 22.00 14.80 -7.32
C GLY A 718 21.01 14.26 -6.29
N GLY A 719 20.63 15.10 -5.30
CA GLY A 719 19.31 15.24 -4.69
C GLY A 719 18.44 14.03 -4.30
N LYS A 720 18.92 12.78 -4.38
CA LYS A 720 18.07 11.60 -4.16
C LYS A 720 17.97 11.30 -2.67
N ARG A 721 16.75 11.52 -2.17
CA ARG A 721 16.22 11.19 -0.83
C ARG A 721 16.91 9.95 -0.23
N PHE A 722 17.27 10.04 1.06
CA PHE A 722 17.50 8.88 1.91
C PHE A 722 16.26 7.96 1.81
N SER A 723 16.31 6.92 0.98
CA SER A 723 15.22 5.94 0.90
C SER A 723 15.34 5.00 2.09
N VAL A 724 14.56 5.29 3.12
CA VAL A 724 14.26 4.32 4.17
C VAL A 724 13.45 3.20 3.51
N VAL A 725 14.05 2.02 3.40
CA VAL A 725 13.35 0.86 2.82
C VAL A 725 12.55 0.20 3.93
N HIS A 726 11.22 0.36 3.88
CA HIS A 726 10.29 -0.36 4.73
C HIS A 726 10.50 -1.88 4.55
N SER A 727 10.93 -2.56 5.61
CA SER A 727 10.93 -4.02 5.64
C SER A 727 9.96 -4.49 6.70
N ASN A 728 8.94 -5.21 6.24
CA ASN A 728 8.16 -6.09 7.11
C ASN A 728 9.03 -7.30 7.50
N THR A 729 8.55 -8.12 8.43
CA THR A 729 9.28 -9.33 8.85
C THR A 729 9.39 -10.40 7.74
N ARG A 730 8.83 -10.16 6.55
CA ARG A 730 8.77 -11.15 5.45
C ARG A 730 10.14 -11.30 4.79
N ILE A 731 10.50 -12.54 4.49
CA ILE A 731 11.62 -12.83 3.59
C ILE A 731 11.18 -12.51 2.16
N LYS A 732 12.04 -11.82 1.39
CA LYS A 732 11.86 -11.64 -0.05
C LYS A 732 12.65 -12.71 -0.79
N PRO A 733 12.02 -13.79 -1.27
CA PRO A 733 12.72 -14.88 -1.95
C PRO A 733 13.34 -14.42 -3.28
N TYR A 734 14.19 -15.26 -3.87
CA TYR A 734 14.66 -15.05 -5.23
C TYR A 734 13.51 -15.36 -6.18
N ALA A 735 13.24 -14.48 -7.14
CA ALA A 735 12.37 -14.83 -8.26
C ALA A 735 13.09 -15.87 -9.14
N ILE A 736 12.33 -16.79 -9.74
CA ILE A 736 12.88 -17.64 -10.80
C ILE A 736 13.22 -16.72 -11.96
N LYS A 737 14.50 -16.59 -12.27
CA LYS A 737 14.98 -15.89 -13.45
C LYS A 737 15.66 -16.90 -14.35
N GLN A 738 14.96 -17.32 -15.40
CA GLN A 738 15.48 -18.30 -16.36
C GLN A 738 16.47 -17.65 -17.34
N LYS A 739 16.16 -16.43 -17.82
CA LYS A 739 16.97 -15.70 -18.80
C LYS A 739 18.15 -14.98 -18.16
N SER A 740 19.33 -15.03 -18.78
CA SER A 740 20.50 -14.29 -18.31
C SER A 740 20.34 -12.78 -18.54
N ASN A 741 21.01 -11.96 -17.72
CA ASN A 741 21.07 -10.52 -18.00
C ASN A 741 21.67 -10.23 -19.38
N MET A 742 22.58 -11.08 -19.87
CA MET A 742 23.15 -10.91 -21.20
C MET A 742 22.09 -11.15 -22.27
N GLU A 743 21.32 -12.22 -22.15
CA GLU A 743 20.18 -12.49 -23.03
C GLU A 743 19.19 -11.32 -23.02
N GLU A 744 18.78 -10.82 -21.85
CA GLU A 744 17.83 -9.69 -21.78
C GLU A 744 18.39 -8.35 -22.33
N ARG A 745 19.72 -8.19 -22.35
CA ARG A 745 20.38 -7.00 -22.90
C ARG A 745 20.57 -7.11 -24.41
N CYS A 746 20.95 -8.29 -24.87
CA CYS A 746 21.45 -8.58 -26.21
C CYS A 746 20.41 -9.23 -27.11
N LEU A 747 19.39 -9.90 -26.57
CA LEU A 747 18.27 -10.44 -27.34
C LEU A 747 17.00 -9.62 -27.07
N LYS A 748 16.14 -9.59 -28.08
CA LYS A 748 14.79 -9.03 -28.07
C LYS A 748 13.83 -10.19 -28.35
N ASP A 749 12.91 -10.44 -27.42
CA ASP A 749 11.76 -11.29 -27.70
C ASP A 749 10.87 -10.58 -28.73
N ILE A 750 10.46 -11.31 -29.78
CA ILE A 750 9.47 -10.85 -30.74
C ILE A 750 8.11 -11.24 -30.19
N GLU A 751 7.36 -10.23 -29.78
CA GLU A 751 5.99 -10.36 -29.30
C GLU A 751 5.04 -10.07 -30.46
N LEU A 752 4.16 -11.02 -30.78
CA LEU A 752 2.96 -10.80 -31.59
C LEU A 752 1.73 -10.86 -30.69
N TYR A 753 0.64 -10.26 -31.12
CA TYR A 753 -0.65 -10.48 -30.45
C TYR A 753 -1.16 -11.88 -30.78
N GLY A 754 -1.74 -12.55 -29.79
CA GLY A 754 -2.35 -13.88 -29.87
C GLY A 754 -3.69 -13.89 -29.11
N VAL A 755 -4.47 -14.96 -29.28
CA VAL A 755 -5.77 -15.11 -28.62
C VAL A 755 -5.63 -15.94 -27.35
N GLU A 756 -6.27 -15.52 -26.26
CA GLU A 756 -6.25 -16.19 -24.96
C GLU A 756 -7.63 -16.14 -24.31
N PHE A 757 -8.24 -17.31 -24.11
CA PHE A 757 -9.61 -17.44 -23.60
C PHE A 757 -9.66 -17.74 -22.09
N GLY A 758 -8.53 -17.62 -21.40
CA GLY A 758 -8.48 -17.76 -19.94
C GLY A 758 -9.32 -16.69 -19.27
N THR A 759 -10.20 -17.11 -18.35
CA THR A 759 -11.01 -16.21 -17.54
C THR A 759 -10.62 -16.35 -16.07
N GLU A 760 -10.31 -15.24 -15.40
CA GLU A 760 -10.15 -15.17 -13.95
C GLU A 760 -11.43 -14.59 -13.34
N GLN A 761 -11.98 -15.25 -12.33
CA GLN A 761 -13.05 -14.68 -11.51
C GLN A 761 -12.46 -13.80 -10.42
N LEU A 762 -12.84 -12.53 -10.42
CA LEU A 762 -12.44 -11.58 -9.39
C LEU A 762 -13.68 -11.02 -8.68
N PRO A 763 -13.62 -10.83 -7.35
CA PRO A 763 -14.68 -10.11 -6.66
C PRO A 763 -14.76 -8.67 -7.16
N LEU A 764 -15.98 -8.21 -7.43
CA LEU A 764 -16.30 -6.82 -7.71
C LEU A 764 -15.84 -6.00 -6.50
N LEU A 765 -14.70 -5.33 -6.63
CA LEU A 765 -14.34 -4.29 -5.68
C LEU A 765 -15.04 -3.02 -6.13
N ASP A 766 -16.02 -2.58 -5.35
CA ASP A 766 -16.46 -1.19 -5.41
C ASP A 766 -15.32 -0.32 -4.90
N THR A 767 -14.33 -0.06 -5.77
CA THR A 767 -13.40 1.04 -5.58
C THR A 767 -14.22 2.30 -5.81
N LYS A 768 -15.01 2.73 -4.82
CA LYS A 768 -15.61 4.07 -4.82
C LYS A 768 -14.48 5.07 -5.04
N THR A 769 -14.24 5.40 -6.30
CA THR A 769 -13.25 6.38 -6.71
C THR A 769 -13.86 7.75 -6.51
N THR A 770 -14.04 8.15 -5.26
CA THR A 770 -13.95 9.58 -4.98
C THR A 770 -12.47 9.94 -5.05
N LYS A 771 -12.00 10.29 -6.24
CA LYS A 771 -10.89 11.23 -6.40
C LYS A 771 -11.31 12.58 -5.80
N THR A 772 -11.46 12.65 -4.48
CA THR A 772 -11.51 13.91 -3.76
C THR A 772 -10.08 14.39 -3.58
N MET A 773 -9.61 15.13 -4.58
CA MET A 773 -8.80 16.36 -4.52
C MET A 773 -7.77 16.59 -3.39
N PHE A 774 -7.18 15.57 -2.75
CA PHE A 774 -5.99 15.72 -1.89
C PHE A 774 -5.04 14.54 -2.10
N ASP A 775 -4.10 14.77 -3.01
CA ASP A 775 -2.96 13.91 -3.29
C ASP A 775 -1.99 13.97 -2.09
N PHE A 776 -2.24 13.16 -1.05
CA PHE A 776 -1.20 12.83 -0.09
C PHE A 776 -0.51 11.54 -0.54
N GLU A 777 0.69 11.68 -1.11
CA GLU A 777 1.64 10.58 -1.28
C GLU A 777 1.82 9.86 0.06
N SER A 778 1.19 8.70 0.19
CA SER A 778 1.10 7.97 1.44
C SER A 778 0.91 6.49 1.10
N ASP A 779 2.00 5.71 1.21
CA ASP A 779 1.88 4.28 1.40
C ASP A 779 0.95 4.02 2.61
N ASN A 780 -0.01 3.11 2.41
CA ASN A 780 -0.80 2.33 3.38
C ASN A 780 -2.21 2.86 3.75
N LEU A 781 -3.21 2.04 3.39
CA LEU A 781 -4.51 1.80 4.05
C LEU A 781 -5.13 3.00 4.77
N ASP A 782 -6.01 3.72 4.07
CA ASP A 782 -6.82 4.79 4.64
C ASP A 782 -8.15 4.20 5.12
N VAL A 783 -8.44 4.35 6.40
CA VAL A 783 -9.62 3.77 7.04
C VAL A 783 -10.61 4.91 7.25
N LEU A 784 -11.55 5.08 6.32
CA LEU A 784 -12.65 6.02 6.47
C LEU A 784 -13.72 5.40 7.37
N ILE A 785 -13.68 5.75 8.66
CA ILE A 785 -14.82 5.54 9.57
C ILE A 785 -15.67 6.82 9.67
N ASP A 786 -15.19 7.93 9.11
CA ASP A 786 -15.77 9.26 9.37
C ASP A 786 -16.85 9.70 8.35
N GLU A 787 -17.19 8.87 7.36
CA GLU A 787 -18.18 9.20 6.30
C GLU A 787 -19.32 8.17 6.14
N LEU A 788 -19.35 7.09 6.94
CA LEU A 788 -20.54 6.23 6.97
C LEU A 788 -21.64 6.89 7.79
N ASP A 789 -22.89 6.85 7.30
CA ASP A 789 -24.06 7.12 8.12
C ASP A 789 -23.97 6.26 9.40
N LEU A 790 -23.97 6.92 10.56
CA LEU A 790 -23.83 6.28 11.87
C LEU A 790 -24.86 5.14 12.04
N GLY A 791 -26.06 5.27 11.45
CA GLY A 791 -27.09 4.23 11.46
C GLY A 791 -26.66 2.96 10.71
N LEU A 792 -26.18 3.10 9.48
CA LEU A 792 -25.72 2.00 8.63
C LEU A 792 -24.53 1.26 9.28
N TYR A 793 -23.59 2.00 9.85
CA TYR A 793 -22.44 1.41 10.53
C TYR A 793 -22.85 0.57 11.76
N GLN A 794 -23.81 1.02 12.57
CA GLN A 794 -24.26 0.25 13.74
C GLN A 794 -24.94 -1.07 13.32
N GLU A 795 -25.74 -1.06 12.25
CA GLU A 795 -26.35 -2.29 11.73
C GLU A 795 -25.28 -3.27 11.21
N GLN A 796 -24.33 -2.79 10.42
CA GLN A 796 -23.21 -3.59 9.93
C GLN A 796 -22.36 -4.15 11.07
N LYS A 797 -22.04 -3.32 12.06
CA LYS A 797 -21.30 -3.73 13.27
C LYS A 797 -22.03 -4.85 14.02
N LYS A 798 -23.35 -4.76 14.18
CA LYS A 798 -24.13 -5.82 14.81
C LYS A 798 -23.99 -7.14 14.05
N LYS A 799 -24.13 -7.12 12.72
CA LYS A 799 -23.94 -8.30 11.86
C LYS A 799 -22.55 -8.93 12.03
N MET A 800 -21.50 -8.10 12.11
CA MET A 800 -20.12 -8.58 12.35
C MET A 800 -19.95 -9.29 13.69
N LEU A 801 -20.55 -8.75 14.75
CA LEU A 801 -20.51 -9.34 16.09
C LEU A 801 -21.31 -10.64 16.17
N ASP A 802 -22.48 -10.68 15.52
CA ASP A 802 -23.31 -11.88 15.42
C ASP A 802 -22.58 -13.00 14.67
N GLU A 803 -21.87 -12.68 13.57
CA GLU A 803 -21.01 -13.62 12.84
C GLU A 803 -19.85 -14.15 13.71
N HIS A 804 -19.18 -13.25 14.45
CA HIS A 804 -18.14 -13.65 15.41
C HIS A 804 -18.68 -14.65 16.45
N ASP A 805 -19.80 -14.32 17.09
CA ASP A 805 -20.36 -15.12 18.18
C ASP A 805 -20.91 -16.46 17.66
N PHE A 806 -21.54 -16.46 16.47
CA PHE A 806 -21.96 -17.68 15.79
C PHE A 806 -20.78 -18.60 15.49
N TYR A 807 -19.71 -18.07 14.87
CA TYR A 807 -18.51 -18.85 14.56
C TYR A 807 -17.87 -19.44 15.82
N LEU A 808 -17.72 -18.62 16.87
CA LEU A 808 -17.13 -19.05 18.13
C LEU A 808 -18.00 -20.12 18.81
N GLY A 809 -19.32 -19.95 18.81
CA GLY A 809 -20.28 -20.92 19.33
C GLY A 809 -20.16 -22.29 18.64
N GLN A 810 -20.13 -22.30 17.31
CA GLN A 810 -19.90 -23.51 16.53
C GLN A 810 -18.57 -24.17 16.92
N LYS A 811 -17.46 -23.42 16.90
CA LYS A 811 -16.14 -23.97 17.24
C LYS A 811 -16.07 -24.53 18.66
N VAL A 812 -16.76 -23.92 19.63
CA VAL A 812 -16.83 -24.47 20.99
C VAL A 812 -17.55 -25.82 21.02
N LEU A 813 -18.65 -25.97 20.28
CA LEU A 813 -19.36 -27.26 20.16
C LEU A 813 -18.48 -28.33 19.49
N TYR A 814 -17.84 -27.98 18.37
CA TYR A 814 -16.91 -28.89 17.67
C TYR A 814 -15.71 -29.28 18.54
N ALA A 815 -15.09 -28.33 19.24
CA ALA A 815 -13.95 -28.61 20.12
C ALA A 815 -14.33 -29.53 21.29
N ARG A 816 -15.53 -29.36 21.87
CA ARG A 816 -16.05 -30.28 22.90
C ARG A 816 -16.25 -31.69 22.38
N ARG A 817 -16.75 -31.84 21.15
CA ARG A 817 -17.05 -33.14 20.53
C ARG A 817 -15.80 -33.87 20.01
N TYR A 818 -14.86 -33.15 19.41
CA TYR A 818 -13.74 -33.72 18.66
C TYR A 818 -12.35 -33.39 19.24
N LYS A 819 -12.27 -32.73 20.41
CA LYS A 819 -11.02 -32.30 21.07
C LYS A 819 -10.08 -31.49 20.15
N GLN A 820 -10.65 -30.70 19.25
CA GLN A 820 -9.90 -29.83 18.33
C GLN A 820 -9.56 -28.47 18.95
N SER A 821 -8.58 -27.78 18.36
CA SER A 821 -8.23 -26.40 18.75
C SER A 821 -9.38 -25.43 18.45
N LEU A 822 -9.69 -24.57 19.40
CA LEU A 822 -10.61 -23.44 19.20
C LEU A 822 -10.05 -22.37 18.27
N ARG A 823 -8.74 -22.35 18.06
CA ARG A 823 -8.02 -21.36 17.25
C ARG A 823 -7.63 -22.00 15.92
N THR A 824 -8.50 -21.83 14.94
CA THR A 824 -8.26 -22.19 13.53
C THR A 824 -8.19 -20.90 12.71
N SER A 825 -7.30 -20.89 11.73
CA SER A 825 -7.23 -19.85 10.71
C SER A 825 -8.52 -19.78 9.92
N GLN A 826 -8.81 -18.57 9.45
CA GLN A 826 -9.88 -18.34 8.50
C GLN A 826 -9.26 -17.88 7.20
N SER A 827 -9.97 -18.16 6.12
CA SER A 827 -9.77 -17.48 4.85
C SER A 827 -9.80 -15.95 5.06
N PRO A 828 -9.09 -15.14 4.27
CA PRO A 828 -9.02 -13.67 4.39
C PRO A 828 -10.34 -12.92 4.09
N LEU A 829 -11.49 -13.57 4.33
CA LEU A 829 -12.84 -13.12 3.97
C LEU A 829 -13.28 -11.87 4.74
N VAL A 830 -12.94 -11.77 6.03
CA VAL A 830 -13.22 -10.55 6.82
C VAL A 830 -12.51 -9.33 6.21
N ALA A 831 -11.27 -9.50 5.74
CA ALA A 831 -10.55 -8.41 5.09
C ALA A 831 -11.21 -7.99 3.77
N ILE A 832 -11.68 -8.96 2.95
CA ILE A 832 -12.42 -8.69 1.71
C ILE A 832 -13.76 -8.01 2.03
N SER A 833 -14.53 -8.56 2.98
CA SER A 833 -15.83 -8.03 3.39
C SER A 833 -15.75 -6.59 3.87
N LEU A 834 -14.74 -6.24 4.66
CA LEU A 834 -14.55 -4.86 5.15
C LEU A 834 -14.23 -3.86 4.03
N VAL A 835 -13.56 -4.32 2.96
CA VAL A 835 -13.32 -3.48 1.77
C VAL A 835 -14.58 -3.38 0.92
N ASN A 836 -15.27 -4.51 0.66
CA ASN A 836 -16.50 -4.54 -0.14
C ASN A 836 -17.63 -3.71 0.49
N GLN A 837 -17.69 -3.63 1.82
CA GLN A 837 -18.67 -2.81 2.54
C GLN A 837 -18.29 -1.31 2.57
N GLY A 838 -17.13 -0.93 2.04
CA GLY A 838 -16.64 0.46 2.06
C GLY A 838 -16.13 0.95 3.43
N ILE A 839 -16.08 0.09 4.45
CA ILE A 839 -15.61 0.43 5.81
C ILE A 839 -14.09 0.66 5.82
N ILE A 840 -13.37 -0.07 4.98
CA ILE A 840 -11.93 0.09 4.77
C ILE A 840 -11.68 0.41 3.31
N GLN A 841 -11.07 1.56 3.05
CA GLN A 841 -10.71 1.96 1.71
C GLN A 841 -9.24 1.64 1.43
N LEU A 842 -8.97 1.22 0.20
CA LEU A 842 -7.63 0.93 -0.26
C LEU A 842 -7.16 2.09 -1.13
N ASN A 843 -5.93 2.56 -0.90
CA ASN A 843 -5.24 3.42 -1.85
C ASN A 843 -5.02 2.64 -3.16
N ASP A 844 -5.27 3.24 -4.32
CA ASP A 844 -5.10 2.63 -5.65
C ASP A 844 -3.74 1.94 -5.82
N ASN A 845 -2.68 2.55 -5.28
CA ASN A 845 -1.32 2.00 -5.35
C ASN A 845 -1.16 0.70 -4.56
N TYR A 846 -1.98 0.50 -3.52
CA TYR A 846 -1.95 -0.67 -2.65
C TYR A 846 -2.84 -1.82 -3.14
N THR A 847 -3.86 -1.56 -3.96
CA THR A 847 -4.85 -2.56 -4.41
C THR A 847 -4.19 -3.81 -5.01
N SER A 848 -3.20 -3.63 -5.89
CA SER A 848 -2.44 -4.77 -6.46
C SER A 848 -1.68 -5.59 -5.41
N THR A 849 -1.20 -4.94 -4.35
CA THR A 849 -0.49 -5.60 -3.25
C THR A 849 -1.47 -6.30 -2.31
N PHE A 850 -2.64 -5.70 -2.05
CA PHE A 850 -3.72 -6.29 -1.29
C PHE A 850 -4.13 -7.63 -1.88
N PHE A 851 -4.48 -7.67 -3.17
CA PHE A 851 -4.88 -8.91 -3.84
C PHE A 851 -3.80 -9.99 -3.82
N LYS A 852 -2.52 -9.62 -4.01
CA LYS A 852 -1.41 -10.58 -3.88
C LYS A 852 -1.31 -11.16 -2.47
N ILE A 853 -1.57 -10.37 -1.44
CA ILE A 853 -1.57 -10.84 -0.05
C ILE A 853 -2.78 -11.74 0.21
N VAL A 854 -3.95 -11.37 -0.31
CA VAL A 854 -5.19 -12.15 -0.20
C VAL A 854 -5.03 -13.51 -0.90
N LYS A 855 -4.69 -13.54 -2.21
CA LYS A 855 -4.47 -14.77 -2.99
C LYS A 855 -3.49 -15.70 -2.26
N ARG A 856 -2.33 -15.18 -1.82
CA ARG A 856 -1.35 -15.96 -1.05
C ARG A 856 -1.90 -16.48 0.28
N THR A 857 -2.55 -15.63 1.07
CA THR A 857 -3.05 -16.02 2.40
C THR A 857 -4.16 -17.06 2.28
N HIS A 858 -5.00 -16.93 1.25
CA HIS A 858 -6.00 -17.91 0.90
C HIS A 858 -5.36 -19.23 0.48
N ALA A 859 -4.39 -19.22 -0.45
CA ALA A 859 -3.63 -20.41 -0.83
C ALA A 859 -3.00 -21.11 0.39
N PHE A 860 -2.49 -20.36 1.37
CA PHE A 860 -1.93 -20.91 2.62
C PHE A 860 -2.99 -21.47 3.58
N HIS A 861 -4.21 -20.96 3.54
CA HIS A 861 -5.34 -21.46 4.31
C HIS A 861 -5.78 -22.83 3.78
N GLU A 862 -5.95 -22.95 2.47
CA GLU A 862 -6.42 -24.18 1.81
C GLU A 862 -5.48 -25.37 2.00
N ILE A 863 -4.17 -25.13 1.94
CA ILE A 863 -3.17 -26.16 2.24
C ILE A 863 -2.98 -26.43 3.76
N GLY A 864 -3.75 -25.76 4.63
CA GLY A 864 -3.75 -25.96 6.08
C GLY A 864 -2.53 -25.39 6.83
N LEU A 865 -1.65 -24.62 6.17
CA LEU A 865 -0.41 -24.15 6.79
C LEU A 865 -0.64 -23.08 7.88
N LEU A 866 -1.70 -22.28 7.77
CA LEU A 866 -2.00 -21.26 8.76
C LEU A 866 -2.42 -21.85 10.12
N ASP A 867 -3.02 -23.05 10.13
CA ASP A 867 -3.39 -23.73 11.37
C ASP A 867 -2.16 -24.25 12.13
N LEU A 868 -1.11 -24.62 11.40
CA LEU A 868 0.17 -25.04 11.97
C LEU A 868 0.96 -23.88 12.61
N ALA A 869 0.61 -22.63 12.32
CA ALA A 869 1.39 -21.48 12.76
C ALA A 869 1.45 -21.32 14.29
N ASN A 870 0.42 -21.77 15.01
CA ASN A 870 0.38 -21.68 16.48
C ASN A 870 0.91 -22.94 17.19
N CYS A 871 1.29 -23.98 16.45
CA CYS A 871 1.86 -25.19 17.02
C CYS A 871 3.19 -24.94 17.73
N ASN A 872 3.57 -25.86 18.61
CA ASN A 872 4.90 -25.84 19.21
C ASN A 872 5.95 -26.24 18.18
N LEU A 873 7.18 -25.72 18.32
CA LEU A 873 8.27 -25.97 17.39
C LEU A 873 8.52 -27.47 17.15
N ASN A 874 8.46 -28.29 18.21
CA ASN A 874 8.66 -29.73 18.10
C ASN A 874 7.61 -30.42 17.21
N VAL A 875 6.35 -29.97 17.29
CA VAL A 875 5.27 -30.50 16.44
C VAL A 875 5.51 -30.09 14.98
N LEU A 876 5.95 -28.83 14.78
CA LEU A 876 6.19 -28.31 13.44
C LEU A 876 7.40 -28.97 12.75
N ILE A 877 8.50 -29.22 13.47
CA ILE A 877 9.69 -29.88 12.91
C ILE A 877 9.39 -31.34 12.55
N ASN A 878 8.57 -32.03 13.34
CA ASN A 878 8.22 -33.42 13.12
C ASN A 878 7.08 -33.62 12.11
N HIS A 879 6.56 -32.54 11.51
CA HIS A 879 5.52 -32.65 10.49
C HIS A 879 6.07 -33.33 9.22
N PRO A 880 5.34 -34.25 8.56
CA PRO A 880 5.86 -35.00 7.40
C PRO A 880 6.34 -34.13 6.24
N LEU A 881 5.69 -32.99 6.03
CA LEU A 881 6.05 -32.00 5.00
C LEU A 881 7.10 -30.98 5.45
N ALA A 882 7.56 -31.03 6.71
CA ALA A 882 8.55 -30.09 7.21
C ALA A 882 9.97 -30.45 6.77
N THR A 883 10.81 -29.44 6.63
CA THR A 883 12.23 -29.58 6.33
C THR A 883 13.01 -28.56 7.14
N THR A 884 14.17 -28.96 7.65
CA THR A 884 15.01 -28.07 8.46
C THR A 884 15.59 -26.95 7.61
N ALA A 885 15.94 -25.83 8.26
CA ALA A 885 16.62 -24.74 7.58
C ALA A 885 17.97 -25.15 6.96
N SER A 886 18.63 -26.16 7.51
CA SER A 886 19.91 -26.67 6.98
C SER A 886 19.67 -27.42 5.67
N ASP A 887 18.77 -28.40 5.69
CA ASP A 887 18.49 -29.24 4.52
C ASP A 887 17.89 -28.43 3.38
N PHE A 888 17.05 -27.44 3.71
CA PHE A 888 16.56 -26.48 2.73
C PHE A 888 17.69 -25.68 2.07
N ARG A 889 18.71 -25.22 2.81
CA ARG A 889 19.83 -24.49 2.19
C ARG A 889 20.61 -25.38 1.24
N THR A 890 20.84 -26.64 1.60
CA THR A 890 21.51 -27.63 0.76
C THR A 890 20.72 -27.89 -0.53
N PHE A 891 19.42 -28.17 -0.40
CA PHE A 891 18.54 -28.39 -1.54
C PHE A 891 18.41 -27.14 -2.43
N LYS A 892 18.30 -25.96 -1.82
CA LYS A 892 18.28 -24.69 -2.54
C LYS A 892 19.57 -24.45 -3.31
N ALA A 893 20.73 -24.81 -2.74
CA ALA A 893 21.99 -24.71 -3.44
C ALA A 893 21.99 -25.58 -4.71
N GLN A 894 21.46 -26.81 -4.64
CA GLN A 894 21.28 -27.68 -5.81
C GLN A 894 20.36 -27.06 -6.87
N CYS A 895 19.18 -26.58 -6.46
CA CYS A 895 18.24 -25.89 -7.36
C CYS A 895 18.88 -24.67 -8.04
N LEU A 896 19.65 -23.88 -7.29
CA LEU A 896 20.35 -22.70 -7.81
C LEU A 896 21.50 -23.05 -8.75
N ILE A 897 22.18 -24.18 -8.55
CA ILE A 897 23.21 -24.67 -9.48
C ILE A 897 22.57 -25.00 -10.82
N GLU A 898 21.45 -25.72 -10.81
CA GLU A 898 20.74 -26.07 -12.04
C GLU A 898 20.16 -24.83 -12.74
N LEU A 899 19.56 -23.91 -11.98
CA LEU A 899 19.11 -22.62 -12.52
C LEU A 899 20.27 -21.81 -13.11
N ARG A 900 21.46 -21.84 -12.47
CA ARG A 900 22.67 -21.21 -13.02
C ARG A 900 23.14 -21.90 -14.30
N ALA A 901 23.00 -23.22 -14.41
CA ALA A 901 23.30 -23.95 -15.65
C ALA A 901 22.37 -23.48 -16.78
N MET A 902 21.07 -23.38 -16.55
CA MET A 902 20.11 -22.81 -17.51
C MET A 902 20.43 -21.36 -17.88
N ILE A 903 20.77 -20.51 -16.90
CA ILE A 903 21.21 -19.13 -17.15
C ILE A 903 22.51 -19.09 -17.97
N ASN A 904 23.42 -20.04 -17.75
CA ASN A 904 24.66 -20.13 -18.53
C ASN A 904 24.39 -20.61 -19.96
N GLU A 905 23.49 -21.58 -20.17
CA GLU A 905 23.02 -21.99 -21.50
C GLU A 905 22.39 -20.80 -22.24
N SER A 906 21.52 -20.04 -21.57
CA SER A 906 20.98 -18.76 -22.04
C SER A 906 22.08 -17.76 -22.41
N ARG A 907 23.11 -17.63 -21.58
CA ARG A 907 24.26 -16.74 -21.85
C ARG A 907 25.06 -17.21 -23.05
N ILE A 908 25.26 -18.52 -23.22
CA ILE A 908 25.97 -19.09 -24.37
C ILE A 908 25.18 -18.81 -25.64
N LYS A 909 23.86 -19.01 -25.64
CA LYS A 909 22.97 -18.61 -26.74
C LYS A 909 23.09 -17.11 -27.03
N ALA A 910 23.01 -16.25 -26.03
CA ALA A 910 23.16 -14.81 -26.23
C ALA A 910 24.55 -14.43 -26.79
N LYS A 911 25.61 -15.13 -26.39
CA LYS A 911 26.97 -14.93 -26.92
C LYS A 911 27.10 -15.42 -28.36
N SER A 912 26.50 -16.55 -28.74
CA SER A 912 26.49 -16.99 -30.13
C SER A 912 25.82 -15.92 -30.98
N TYR A 913 24.62 -15.46 -30.60
CA TYR A 913 23.95 -14.36 -31.29
C TYR A 913 24.77 -13.05 -31.34
N MET A 914 25.56 -12.72 -30.31
CA MET A 914 26.42 -11.54 -30.37
C MET A 914 27.65 -11.71 -31.27
N ASN A 915 28.20 -12.91 -31.36
CA ASN A 915 29.25 -13.22 -32.33
C ASN A 915 28.67 -13.23 -33.76
N ASP A 916 27.42 -13.70 -33.89
CA ASP A 916 26.64 -13.75 -35.13
C ASP A 916 26.01 -12.39 -35.50
N LEU A 917 26.16 -11.33 -34.68
CA LEU A 917 25.68 -9.97 -35.03
C LEU A 917 26.40 -9.37 -36.24
N GLN A 918 27.48 -10.01 -36.73
CA GLN A 918 28.10 -9.69 -38.01
C GLN A 918 27.40 -10.35 -39.20
N GLU A 919 26.61 -11.41 -39.00
CA GLU A 919 25.83 -12.10 -40.05
C GLU A 919 24.55 -12.68 -39.44
N MET A 920 23.49 -11.85 -39.31
CA MET A 920 22.17 -12.41 -39.02
C MET A 920 21.75 -13.28 -40.22
N ASN A 921 21.76 -14.61 -40.03
CA ASN A 921 21.47 -15.55 -41.10
C ASN A 921 20.08 -15.25 -41.69
N LYS A 922 20.04 -14.94 -42.99
CA LYS A 922 18.85 -14.84 -43.84
C LYS A 922 17.75 -15.85 -43.49
N GLU A 923 18.14 -17.07 -43.12
CA GLU A 923 17.26 -18.18 -42.75
C GLU A 923 16.42 -17.92 -41.47
N SER A 924 16.97 -17.25 -40.47
CA SER A 924 16.25 -16.92 -39.23
C SER A 924 15.20 -15.82 -39.46
N ALA A 925 15.51 -14.84 -40.32
CA ALA A 925 14.54 -13.82 -40.72
C ALA A 925 13.39 -14.42 -41.54
N VAL A 926 13.69 -15.39 -42.42
CA VAL A 926 12.69 -16.17 -43.17
C VAL A 926 11.78 -16.94 -42.22
N SER A 927 12.34 -17.69 -41.27
CA SER A 927 11.56 -18.49 -40.33
C SER A 927 10.61 -17.65 -39.45
N LEU A 928 11.04 -16.47 -39.00
CA LEU A 928 10.20 -15.55 -38.23
C LEU A 928 9.08 -14.93 -39.09
N LEU A 929 9.39 -14.58 -40.33
CA LEU A 929 8.42 -14.05 -41.27
C LEU A 929 7.40 -15.14 -41.67
N ASP A 930 7.84 -16.39 -41.83
CA ASP A 930 6.98 -17.55 -42.08
C ASP A 930 6.01 -17.81 -40.92
N ALA A 931 6.51 -17.79 -39.68
CA ALA A 931 5.68 -17.93 -38.49
C ALA A 931 4.64 -16.80 -38.39
N TYR A 932 5.04 -15.56 -38.71
CA TYR A 932 4.14 -14.41 -38.78
C TYR A 932 3.04 -14.61 -39.83
N VAL A 933 3.39 -14.96 -41.08
CA VAL A 933 2.40 -15.16 -42.16
C VAL A 933 1.43 -16.28 -41.83
N ASN A 934 1.91 -17.40 -41.29
CA ASN A 934 1.06 -18.52 -40.85
C ASN A 934 0.08 -18.12 -39.77
N THR A 935 0.55 -17.37 -38.79
CA THR A 935 -0.29 -16.89 -37.69
C THR A 935 -1.40 -15.97 -38.23
N GLN A 936 -1.09 -15.10 -39.19
CA GLN A 936 -2.08 -14.22 -39.82
C GLN A 936 -3.14 -14.99 -40.61
N ILE A 937 -2.71 -15.95 -41.45
CA ILE A 937 -3.63 -16.77 -42.25
C ILE A 937 -4.57 -17.57 -41.33
N ASN A 938 -4.02 -18.26 -40.32
CA ASN A 938 -4.79 -19.06 -39.39
C ASN A 938 -5.79 -18.21 -38.59
N ASN A 939 -5.39 -17.02 -38.13
CA ASN A 939 -6.29 -16.12 -37.41
C ASN A 939 -7.47 -15.67 -38.29
N VAL A 940 -7.24 -15.38 -39.57
CA VAL A 940 -8.31 -14.97 -40.49
C VAL A 940 -9.27 -16.13 -40.77
N ILE A 941 -8.74 -17.33 -41.04
CA ILE A 941 -9.55 -18.53 -41.28
C ILE A 941 -10.41 -18.84 -40.05
N HIS A 942 -9.80 -18.94 -38.87
CA HIS A 942 -10.53 -19.20 -37.62
C HIS A 942 -11.56 -18.12 -37.30
N SER A 943 -11.27 -16.85 -37.63
CA SER A 943 -12.24 -15.77 -37.47
C SER A 943 -13.51 -16.01 -38.32
N LEU A 944 -13.33 -16.28 -39.61
CA LEU A 944 -14.45 -16.50 -40.55
C LEU A 944 -15.28 -17.73 -40.14
N GLU A 945 -14.61 -18.83 -39.80
CA GLU A 945 -15.25 -20.06 -39.35
C GLU A 945 -16.04 -19.87 -38.05
N HIS A 946 -15.40 -19.36 -36.98
CA HIS A 946 -16.06 -19.18 -35.68
C HIS A 946 -17.18 -18.13 -35.73
N SER A 947 -16.99 -17.04 -36.49
CA SER A 947 -18.02 -16.01 -36.67
C SER A 947 -19.25 -16.55 -37.41
N PHE A 948 -19.04 -17.29 -38.49
CA PHE A 948 -20.12 -17.93 -39.24
C PHE A 948 -20.86 -18.97 -38.40
N VAL A 949 -20.13 -19.91 -37.78
CA VAL A 949 -20.69 -20.95 -36.90
C VAL A 949 -21.53 -20.34 -35.76
N GLY A 950 -21.01 -19.32 -35.09
CA GLY A 950 -21.72 -18.67 -33.98
C GLY A 950 -23.02 -17.99 -34.39
N ARG A 951 -23.08 -17.43 -35.60
CA ARG A 951 -24.27 -16.72 -36.12
C ARG A 951 -25.24 -17.66 -36.85
N ALA A 952 -24.76 -18.79 -37.38
CA ALA A 952 -25.54 -19.84 -38.03
C ALA A 952 -26.31 -20.76 -37.06
N LYS A 953 -26.16 -20.56 -35.74
CA LYS A 953 -26.86 -21.24 -34.62
C LYS A 953 -26.78 -22.77 -34.64
N CYS A 954 -25.60 -23.26 -34.31
CA CYS A 954 -25.37 -24.67 -33.99
C CYS A 954 -25.10 -24.82 -32.49
N ALA A 955 -26.12 -25.35 -31.80
CA ALA A 955 -26.15 -25.93 -30.46
C ALA A 955 -25.53 -25.15 -29.28
N PHE A 956 -26.27 -25.17 -28.17
CA PHE A 956 -25.82 -24.91 -26.80
C PHE A 956 -24.36 -25.32 -26.60
N ILE A 957 -23.52 -24.34 -26.26
CA ILE A 957 -22.21 -24.61 -25.73
C ILE A 957 -22.22 -24.08 -24.30
N ASP A 958 -22.01 -24.96 -23.33
CA ASP A 958 -21.66 -24.64 -21.94
C ASP A 958 -20.25 -24.00 -21.87
N GLU A 959 -19.88 -23.16 -22.84
CA GLU A 959 -18.64 -22.39 -22.84
C GLU A 959 -18.94 -20.95 -22.42
N PRO A 960 -18.13 -20.37 -21.51
CA PRO A 960 -18.33 -19.00 -21.03
C PRO A 960 -18.12 -17.91 -22.11
N ILE A 961 -17.61 -18.26 -23.30
CA ILE A 961 -17.34 -17.34 -24.42
C ILE A 961 -18.01 -17.86 -25.69
N THR A 962 -18.84 -17.03 -26.32
CA THR A 962 -19.56 -17.38 -27.55
C THR A 962 -18.62 -17.55 -28.74
N GLN A 963 -18.99 -18.40 -29.70
CA GLN A 963 -18.24 -18.58 -30.96
C GLN A 963 -18.08 -17.26 -31.74
N THR A 964 -19.08 -16.38 -31.69
CA THR A 964 -18.98 -15.04 -32.28
C THR A 964 -17.92 -14.18 -31.58
N GLN A 965 -17.82 -14.23 -30.25
CA GLN A 965 -16.75 -13.54 -29.51
C GLN A 965 -15.38 -14.13 -29.83
N LYS A 966 -15.26 -15.45 -30.00
CA LYS A 966 -14.02 -16.11 -30.45
C LYS A 966 -13.57 -15.59 -31.81
N GLY A 967 -14.48 -15.55 -32.79
CA GLY A 967 -14.20 -15.02 -34.12
C GLY A 967 -13.69 -13.57 -34.11
N ARG A 968 -14.35 -12.70 -33.32
CA ARG A 968 -13.92 -11.31 -33.13
C ARG A 968 -12.52 -11.17 -32.52
N ALA A 969 -12.17 -12.01 -31.54
CA ALA A 969 -10.84 -12.00 -30.94
C ALA A 969 -9.75 -12.38 -31.96
N TYR A 970 -9.98 -13.40 -32.79
CA TYR A 970 -9.08 -13.78 -33.87
C TYR A 970 -8.91 -12.67 -34.92
N MET A 971 -9.99 -12.00 -35.33
CA MET A 971 -9.91 -10.87 -36.26
C MET A 971 -9.14 -9.69 -35.67
N SER A 972 -9.45 -9.32 -34.42
CA SER A 972 -8.75 -8.24 -33.70
C SER A 972 -7.25 -8.51 -33.61
N CYS A 973 -6.88 -9.76 -33.31
CA CYS A 973 -5.50 -10.24 -33.29
C CYS A 973 -4.80 -10.14 -34.66
N ALA A 974 -5.48 -10.51 -35.76
CA ALA A 974 -4.94 -10.37 -37.12
C ALA A 974 -4.71 -8.89 -37.48
N LEU A 975 -5.72 -8.04 -37.28
CA LEU A 975 -5.63 -6.61 -37.59
C LEU A 975 -4.52 -5.91 -36.77
N LEU A 976 -4.35 -6.27 -35.50
CA LEU A 976 -3.29 -5.71 -34.63
C LEU A 976 -1.88 -6.06 -35.11
N ASN A 977 -1.70 -7.22 -35.71
CA ASN A 977 -0.42 -7.70 -36.21
C ASN A 977 -0.14 -7.24 -37.66
N SER A 978 -1.13 -6.72 -38.38
CA SER A 978 -1.02 -6.40 -39.80
C SER A 978 -0.07 -5.22 -40.11
N HIS A 979 0.77 -5.35 -41.15
CA HIS A 979 1.76 -4.33 -41.57
C HIS A 979 1.57 -3.88 -43.02
N LYS A 980 1.85 -2.59 -43.31
CA LYS A 980 1.57 -1.97 -44.63
C LYS A 980 2.46 -2.50 -45.77
N ASP A 981 3.71 -2.80 -45.46
CA ASP A 981 4.72 -3.26 -46.41
C ASP A 981 5.73 -4.21 -45.74
N LEU A 982 6.53 -4.91 -46.56
CA LEU A 982 7.53 -5.86 -46.06
C LEU A 982 8.57 -5.21 -45.14
N THR A 983 8.97 -3.98 -45.45
CA THR A 983 9.96 -3.25 -44.64
C THR A 983 9.40 -2.94 -43.25
N SER A 984 8.12 -2.58 -43.15
CA SER A 984 7.41 -2.35 -41.90
C SER A 984 7.25 -3.63 -41.09
N ALA A 985 6.95 -4.76 -41.74
CA ALA A 985 6.85 -6.06 -41.08
C ALA A 985 8.20 -6.50 -40.52
N LEU A 986 9.27 -6.42 -41.32
CA LEU A 986 10.63 -6.73 -40.89
C LEU A 986 11.13 -5.77 -39.79
N ASN A 987 10.82 -4.48 -39.90
CA ASN A 987 11.13 -3.51 -38.85
C ASN A 987 10.47 -3.85 -37.51
N SER A 988 9.28 -4.44 -37.53
CA SER A 988 8.57 -4.90 -36.33
C SER A 988 9.21 -6.15 -35.75
N LEU A 989 9.43 -7.16 -36.60
CA LEU A 989 9.97 -8.47 -36.25
C LEU A 989 11.44 -8.38 -35.85
N ILE A 990 12.33 -7.99 -36.76
CA ILE A 990 13.79 -8.03 -36.57
C ILE A 990 14.39 -6.65 -36.21
N GLY A 991 13.71 -5.54 -36.54
CA GLY A 991 14.17 -4.19 -36.19
C GLY A 991 14.88 -3.44 -37.32
N ARG A 992 14.86 -2.10 -37.24
CA ARG A 992 15.29 -1.21 -38.34
C ARG A 992 16.73 -1.40 -38.81
N ALA A 993 17.67 -1.53 -37.88
CA ALA A 993 19.09 -1.65 -38.22
C ALA A 993 19.38 -2.97 -38.99
N GLN A 994 18.78 -4.08 -38.57
CA GLN A 994 18.93 -5.37 -39.25
C GLN A 994 18.14 -5.44 -40.56
N THR A 995 16.97 -4.81 -40.60
CA THR A 995 16.20 -4.68 -41.85
C THR A 995 17.01 -3.90 -42.89
N ASN A 996 17.67 -2.80 -42.49
CA ASN A 996 18.56 -2.04 -43.37
C ASN A 996 19.76 -2.88 -43.84
N HIS A 997 20.35 -3.70 -42.97
CA HIS A 997 21.44 -4.61 -43.36
C HIS A 997 20.99 -5.65 -44.42
N LEU A 998 19.80 -6.25 -44.26
CA LEU A 998 19.21 -7.15 -45.28
C LEU A 998 18.89 -6.41 -46.60
N ILE A 999 18.50 -5.13 -46.52
CA ILE A 999 18.27 -4.24 -47.67
C ILE A 999 19.59 -3.89 -48.40
N GLU A 1000 20.68 -3.69 -47.65
CA GLU A 1000 22.00 -3.33 -48.17
C GLU A 1000 22.68 -4.53 -48.85
N ASN A 1001 22.47 -5.75 -48.33
CA ASN A 1001 23.03 -6.99 -48.88
C ASN A 1001 22.16 -7.67 -49.97
N ASN A 1002 21.09 -7.02 -50.46
CA ASN A 1002 20.17 -7.55 -51.48
C ASN A 1002 19.51 -8.90 -51.13
N GLU A 1003 19.34 -9.22 -49.84
CA GLU A 1003 18.81 -10.52 -49.42
C GLU A 1003 17.28 -10.59 -49.34
N LEU A 1004 16.61 -9.44 -49.28
CA LEU A 1004 15.14 -9.31 -49.20
C LEU A 1004 14.39 -10.07 -50.29
N LEU A 1005 14.94 -10.10 -51.50
CA LEU A 1005 14.30 -10.74 -52.64
C LEU A 1005 14.16 -12.25 -52.43
N ALA A 1006 15.23 -12.90 -51.98
CA ALA A 1006 15.23 -14.33 -51.74
C ALA A 1006 14.43 -14.73 -50.48
N ILE A 1007 14.22 -13.79 -49.55
CA ILE A 1007 13.30 -13.96 -48.42
C ILE A 1007 11.84 -13.92 -48.92
N ALA A 1008 11.50 -12.94 -49.75
CA ALA A 1008 10.16 -12.79 -50.29
C ALA A 1008 9.75 -13.89 -51.27
N THR A 1009 10.67 -14.37 -52.11
CA THR A 1009 10.41 -15.50 -53.03
C THR A 1009 10.05 -16.77 -52.26
N LYS A 1010 10.77 -17.07 -51.17
CA LYS A 1010 10.45 -18.24 -50.32
C LYS A 1010 9.07 -18.15 -49.65
N VAL A 1011 8.61 -16.94 -49.32
CA VAL A 1011 7.28 -16.70 -48.74
C VAL A 1011 6.19 -16.75 -49.81
N TYR A 1012 6.47 -16.30 -51.03
CA TYR A 1012 5.52 -16.29 -52.16
C TYR A 1012 5.26 -17.68 -52.74
N GLU A 1013 6.27 -18.55 -52.80
CA GLU A 1013 6.17 -19.92 -53.32
C GLU A 1013 5.32 -20.86 -52.43
N ARG A 1014 4.69 -20.35 -51.36
CA ARG A 1014 3.91 -21.14 -50.41
C ARG A 1014 2.47 -21.34 -50.86
N SER A 1015 2.00 -22.58 -50.73
CA SER A 1015 0.62 -23.00 -51.00
C SER A 1015 -0.44 -22.33 -50.11
N ASP A 1016 -0.05 -21.78 -48.96
CA ASP A 1016 -1.00 -21.39 -47.91
C ASP A 1016 -1.68 -20.03 -48.16
N LEU A 1017 -1.07 -19.15 -48.95
CA LEU A 1017 -1.75 -17.91 -49.40
C LEU A 1017 -2.89 -18.25 -50.40
N THR A 1018 -2.70 -19.30 -51.20
CA THR A 1018 -3.75 -19.86 -52.04
C THR A 1018 -4.89 -20.40 -51.19
N THR A 1019 -4.60 -21.05 -50.06
CA THR A 1019 -5.61 -21.51 -49.10
C THR A 1019 -6.46 -20.35 -48.57
N LEU A 1020 -5.86 -19.21 -48.22
CA LEU A 1020 -6.62 -18.02 -47.79
C LEU A 1020 -7.55 -17.50 -48.90
N LYS A 1021 -7.06 -17.39 -50.14
CA LYS A 1021 -7.85 -16.93 -51.29
C LYS A 1021 -9.00 -17.88 -51.62
N VAL A 1022 -8.76 -19.19 -51.54
CA VAL A 1022 -9.79 -20.23 -51.72
C VAL A 1022 -10.84 -20.12 -50.61
N THR A 1023 -10.41 -19.93 -49.36
CA THR A 1023 -11.33 -19.76 -48.22
C THR A 1023 -12.19 -18.50 -48.38
N LEU A 1024 -11.60 -17.36 -48.76
CA LEU A 1024 -12.34 -16.13 -49.07
C LEU A 1024 -13.35 -16.33 -50.21
N TYR A 1025 -12.96 -17.03 -51.26
CA TYR A 1025 -13.87 -17.36 -52.36
C TYR A 1025 -15.02 -18.25 -51.88
N HIS A 1026 -14.73 -19.24 -51.04
CA HIS A 1026 -15.72 -20.14 -50.45
C HIS A 1026 -16.77 -19.38 -49.62
N PHE A 1027 -16.34 -18.47 -48.72
CA PHE A 1027 -17.26 -17.64 -47.94
C PHE A 1027 -18.01 -16.59 -48.78
N LYS A 1028 -17.42 -16.08 -49.87
CA LYS A 1028 -18.14 -15.21 -50.82
C LYS A 1028 -19.25 -15.96 -51.56
N LYS A 1029 -19.01 -17.21 -51.96
CA LYS A 1029 -20.02 -18.07 -52.58
C LYS A 1029 -21.18 -18.32 -51.62
N LEU A 1030 -20.87 -18.62 -50.36
CA LEU A 1030 -21.87 -18.73 -49.28
C LEU A 1030 -22.73 -17.47 -49.15
N VAL A 1031 -22.14 -16.27 -49.11
CA VAL A 1031 -22.92 -15.02 -49.03
C VAL A 1031 -23.85 -14.86 -50.22
N GLY A 1032 -23.39 -15.19 -51.43
CA GLY A 1032 -24.24 -15.19 -52.63
C GLY A 1032 -25.45 -16.12 -52.51
N GLU A 1033 -25.23 -17.36 -52.06
CA GLU A 1033 -26.31 -18.34 -51.84
C GLU A 1033 -27.28 -17.91 -50.73
N LEU A 1034 -26.79 -17.24 -49.67
CA LEU A 1034 -27.63 -16.66 -48.61
C LEU A 1034 -28.45 -15.46 -49.10
N MET A 1035 -27.90 -14.61 -49.97
CA MET A 1035 -28.62 -13.49 -50.58
C MET A 1035 -29.74 -13.97 -51.50
N GLU A 1036 -29.50 -15.00 -52.32
CA GLU A 1036 -30.57 -15.64 -53.11
C GLU A 1036 -31.71 -16.16 -52.23
N LEU A 1037 -31.37 -16.74 -51.08
CA LEU A 1037 -32.33 -17.21 -50.09
C LEU A 1037 -33.14 -16.05 -49.47
N GLN A 1038 -32.48 -14.90 -49.23
CA GLN A 1038 -33.11 -13.69 -48.72
C GLN A 1038 -34.06 -13.06 -49.75
N ASP A 1039 -33.69 -13.06 -51.03
CA ASP A 1039 -34.52 -12.57 -52.14
C ASP A 1039 -35.77 -13.43 -52.33
N GLU A 1040 -35.64 -14.76 -52.23
CA GLU A 1040 -36.77 -15.71 -52.25
C GLU A 1040 -37.74 -15.44 -51.09
N LEU A 1041 -37.23 -15.13 -49.90
CA LEU A 1041 -38.06 -14.70 -48.78
C LEU A 1041 -38.72 -13.34 -49.04
N ASN A 1042 -37.99 -12.35 -49.57
CA ASN A 1042 -38.50 -11.00 -49.85
C ASN A 1042 -39.66 -10.96 -50.87
N CYS A 1043 -39.70 -11.91 -51.81
CA CYS A 1043 -40.72 -11.98 -52.86
C CYS A 1043 -42.11 -12.46 -52.40
N ALA A 1044 -42.27 -12.99 -51.19
CA ALA A 1044 -43.54 -13.55 -50.71
C ALA A 1044 -44.46 -12.47 -50.09
N LEU A 1045 -45.57 -12.14 -50.78
CA LEU A 1045 -46.44 -11.01 -50.40
C LEU A 1045 -47.64 -11.42 -49.54
N ASP A 1046 -48.24 -12.60 -49.78
CA ASP A 1046 -49.40 -13.13 -49.02
C ASP A 1046 -49.05 -14.34 -48.10
N GLU A 1047 -49.98 -14.76 -47.21
CA GLU A 1047 -49.71 -15.83 -46.22
C GLU A 1047 -49.47 -17.21 -46.86
N SER A 1048 -50.13 -17.51 -47.98
CA SER A 1048 -49.98 -18.80 -48.69
C SER A 1048 -48.61 -18.90 -49.38
N GLN A 1049 -48.16 -17.81 -49.99
CA GLN A 1049 -46.84 -17.68 -50.59
C GLN A 1049 -45.74 -17.73 -49.53
N LYS A 1050 -45.92 -17.07 -48.38
CA LYS A 1050 -44.94 -17.12 -47.27
C LYS A 1050 -44.77 -18.54 -46.74
N GLN A 1051 -45.85 -19.30 -46.59
CA GLN A 1051 -45.82 -20.68 -46.10
C GLN A 1051 -45.17 -21.64 -47.13
N THR A 1052 -45.38 -21.41 -48.43
CA THR A 1052 -44.76 -22.18 -49.52
C THR A 1052 -43.26 -21.86 -49.64
N ALA A 1053 -42.89 -20.57 -49.61
CA ALA A 1053 -41.50 -20.13 -49.61
C ALA A 1053 -40.73 -20.70 -48.41
N LEU A 1054 -41.35 -20.77 -47.23
CA LEU A 1054 -40.74 -21.34 -46.03
C LEU A 1054 -40.32 -22.81 -46.17
N VAL A 1055 -41.08 -23.63 -46.89
CA VAL A 1055 -40.73 -25.05 -47.12
C VAL A 1055 -39.55 -25.19 -48.08
N SER A 1056 -39.55 -24.41 -49.17
CA SER A 1056 -38.45 -24.33 -50.14
C SER A 1056 -37.16 -23.84 -49.48
N VAL A 1057 -37.24 -22.70 -48.80
CA VAL A 1057 -36.14 -22.04 -48.08
C VAL A 1057 -35.55 -22.95 -47.01
N LYS A 1058 -36.38 -23.73 -46.29
CA LYS A 1058 -35.89 -24.67 -45.28
C LYS A 1058 -34.98 -25.73 -45.90
N SER A 1059 -35.34 -26.28 -47.07
CA SER A 1059 -34.54 -27.29 -47.76
C SER A 1059 -33.22 -26.74 -48.30
N ARG A 1060 -33.23 -25.53 -48.87
CA ARG A 1060 -32.01 -24.84 -49.37
C ARG A 1060 -31.11 -24.41 -48.22
N TRP A 1061 -31.66 -23.89 -47.13
CA TRP A 1061 -30.92 -23.56 -45.90
C TRP A 1061 -30.18 -24.78 -45.36
N GLN A 1062 -30.84 -25.95 -45.35
CA GLN A 1062 -30.26 -27.19 -44.88
C GLN A 1062 -29.10 -27.66 -45.77
N ALA A 1063 -29.25 -27.55 -47.10
CA ALA A 1063 -28.17 -27.81 -48.05
C ALA A 1063 -26.98 -26.85 -47.89
N ILE A 1064 -27.24 -25.55 -47.68
CA ILE A 1064 -26.20 -24.55 -47.40
C ILE A 1064 -25.45 -24.90 -46.10
N MET A 1065 -26.17 -25.29 -45.04
CA MET A 1065 -25.53 -25.70 -43.79
C MET A 1065 -24.71 -26.98 -43.95
N ASP A 1066 -25.18 -27.96 -44.72
CA ASP A 1066 -24.43 -29.19 -45.00
C ASP A 1066 -23.17 -28.94 -45.85
N GLU A 1067 -23.15 -27.91 -46.70
CA GLU A 1067 -21.96 -27.56 -47.52
C GLU A 1067 -20.94 -26.74 -46.73
N TYR A 1068 -21.37 -25.69 -46.03
CA TYR A 1068 -20.47 -24.66 -45.48
C TYR A 1068 -20.26 -24.73 -43.96
N HIS A 1069 -21.10 -25.46 -43.21
CA HIS A 1069 -20.94 -25.56 -41.76
C HIS A 1069 -19.85 -26.61 -41.40
N PRO A 1070 -18.80 -26.26 -40.64
CA PRO A 1070 -17.71 -27.19 -40.31
C PRO A 1070 -18.16 -28.36 -39.43
N TYR A 1071 -19.27 -28.22 -38.69
CA TYR A 1071 -19.85 -29.27 -37.85
C TYR A 1071 -21.24 -29.67 -38.37
N LYS A 1072 -21.28 -30.51 -39.40
CA LYS A 1072 -22.52 -30.91 -40.11
C LYS A 1072 -23.49 -31.69 -39.22
N GLU A 1073 -22.98 -32.41 -38.22
CA GLU A 1073 -23.78 -33.24 -37.32
C GLU A 1073 -24.38 -32.48 -36.13
N CYS A 1074 -23.93 -31.24 -35.88
CA CYS A 1074 -24.20 -30.50 -34.65
C CYS A 1074 -25.15 -29.29 -34.83
N TYR A 1075 -25.64 -29.01 -36.05
CA TYR A 1075 -26.54 -27.88 -36.26
C TYR A 1075 -27.99 -28.24 -35.95
N LEU A 1076 -28.66 -27.39 -35.16
CA LEU A 1076 -30.10 -27.53 -34.92
C LEU A 1076 -30.83 -26.97 -36.13
N GLY A 1077 -31.43 -27.84 -36.95
CA GLY A 1077 -32.33 -27.41 -38.01
C GLY A 1077 -33.46 -26.52 -37.45
N TYR A 1078 -33.73 -25.38 -38.09
CA TYR A 1078 -34.80 -24.46 -37.71
C TYR A 1078 -36.17 -25.19 -37.78
N SER A 1079 -36.69 -25.64 -36.64
CA SER A 1079 -37.80 -26.60 -36.59
C SER A 1079 -39.19 -25.99 -36.36
N SER A 1080 -39.29 -24.70 -36.01
CA SER A 1080 -40.59 -24.03 -35.80
C SER A 1080 -40.63 -22.65 -36.43
N ILE A 1081 -41.35 -22.52 -37.55
CA ILE A 1081 -41.62 -21.22 -38.17
C ILE A 1081 -43.12 -20.97 -38.11
N ASN A 1082 -43.55 -20.20 -37.10
CA ASN A 1082 -44.86 -19.55 -37.04
C ASN A 1082 -44.73 -18.11 -37.58
N LYS A 1083 -45.82 -17.32 -37.57
CA LYS A 1083 -45.86 -15.95 -38.15
C LYS A 1083 -44.79 -14.99 -37.57
N GLN A 1084 -44.41 -15.18 -36.30
CA GLN A 1084 -43.29 -14.47 -35.65
C GLN A 1084 -41.91 -15.03 -36.08
N GLY A 1085 -41.81 -16.33 -36.37
CA GLY A 1085 -40.59 -16.99 -36.85
C GLY A 1085 -40.15 -16.60 -38.26
N TYR A 1086 -41.06 -16.21 -39.17
CA TYR A 1086 -40.69 -15.79 -40.54
C TYR A 1086 -39.91 -14.47 -40.53
N GLN A 1087 -40.43 -13.45 -39.83
CA GLN A 1087 -39.74 -12.16 -39.73
C GLN A 1087 -38.43 -12.30 -38.95
N TYR A 1088 -38.44 -13.08 -37.86
CA TYR A 1088 -37.24 -13.37 -37.08
C TYR A 1088 -36.15 -14.11 -37.90
N PHE A 1089 -36.53 -15.12 -38.70
CA PHE A 1089 -35.59 -15.82 -39.58
C PHE A 1089 -35.05 -14.89 -40.66
N LYS A 1090 -35.90 -14.05 -41.24
CA LYS A 1090 -35.52 -13.03 -42.23
C LYS A 1090 -34.54 -12.01 -41.65
N ASP A 1091 -34.79 -11.51 -40.45
CA ASP A 1091 -33.92 -10.56 -39.76
C ASP A 1091 -32.59 -11.23 -39.35
N ALA A 1092 -32.65 -12.49 -38.88
CA ALA A 1092 -31.47 -13.28 -38.55
C ALA A 1092 -30.60 -13.60 -39.79
N LEU A 1093 -31.23 -13.93 -40.92
CA LEU A 1093 -30.57 -14.16 -42.20
C LEU A 1093 -29.93 -12.88 -42.73
N THR A 1094 -30.65 -11.76 -42.68
CA THR A 1094 -30.13 -10.43 -43.03
C THR A 1094 -28.90 -10.10 -42.17
N GLY A 1095 -29.01 -10.34 -40.86
CA GLY A 1095 -27.90 -10.19 -39.93
C GLY A 1095 -26.71 -11.10 -40.28
N LEU A 1096 -26.94 -12.37 -40.61
CA LEU A 1096 -25.89 -13.31 -41.00
C LEU A 1096 -25.16 -12.82 -42.25
N ILE A 1097 -25.90 -12.41 -43.30
CA ILE A 1097 -25.35 -11.89 -44.56
C ILE A 1097 -24.49 -10.66 -44.32
N VAL A 1098 -25.04 -9.62 -43.69
CA VAL A 1098 -24.35 -8.34 -43.46
C VAL A 1098 -23.06 -8.56 -42.65
N ASN A 1099 -23.12 -9.42 -41.64
CA ASN A 1099 -21.98 -9.68 -40.79
C ASN A 1099 -20.91 -10.54 -41.46
N THR A 1100 -21.30 -11.62 -42.15
CA THR A 1100 -20.34 -12.45 -42.89
C THR A 1100 -19.70 -11.66 -44.03
N GLN A 1101 -20.45 -10.77 -44.67
CA GLN A 1101 -19.90 -9.85 -45.67
C GLN A 1101 -18.88 -8.87 -45.07
N SER A 1102 -19.18 -8.29 -43.90
CA SER A 1102 -18.22 -7.46 -43.17
C SER A 1102 -16.97 -8.22 -42.75
N ASP A 1103 -17.11 -9.47 -42.28
CA ASP A 1103 -15.97 -10.33 -41.92
C ASP A 1103 -15.11 -10.67 -43.14
N ILE A 1104 -15.73 -10.89 -44.32
CA ILE A 1104 -15.04 -11.07 -45.60
C ILE A 1104 -14.29 -9.79 -46.00
N GLU A 1105 -14.91 -8.62 -45.92
CA GLU A 1105 -14.26 -7.34 -46.25
C GLU A 1105 -13.00 -7.12 -45.39
N MET A 1106 -13.08 -7.37 -44.09
CA MET A 1106 -11.92 -7.30 -43.19
C MET A 1106 -10.86 -8.36 -43.50
N ALA A 1107 -11.28 -9.59 -43.81
CA ALA A 1107 -10.36 -10.65 -44.21
C ALA A 1107 -9.66 -10.32 -45.55
N GLN A 1108 -10.33 -9.62 -46.47
CA GLN A 1108 -9.74 -9.10 -47.70
C GLN A 1108 -8.72 -8.00 -47.43
N GLU A 1109 -8.88 -7.18 -46.39
CA GLU A 1109 -7.86 -6.20 -46.01
C GLU A 1109 -6.58 -6.86 -45.48
N VAL A 1110 -6.70 -7.92 -44.68
CA VAL A 1110 -5.54 -8.69 -44.21
C VAL A 1110 -4.87 -9.41 -45.38
N GLU A 1111 -5.65 -10.00 -46.29
CA GLU A 1111 -5.14 -10.58 -47.54
C GLU A 1111 -4.42 -9.54 -48.40
N ALA A 1112 -5.01 -8.36 -48.60
CA ALA A 1112 -4.39 -7.26 -49.34
C ALA A 1112 -3.10 -6.78 -48.65
N SER A 1113 -3.05 -6.77 -47.31
CA SER A 1113 -1.85 -6.46 -46.54
C SER A 1113 -0.74 -7.49 -46.78
N LEU A 1114 -1.07 -8.79 -46.84
CA LEU A 1114 -0.12 -9.88 -47.13
C LEU A 1114 0.33 -9.87 -48.60
N SER A 1115 -0.60 -9.61 -49.53
CA SER A 1115 -0.31 -9.45 -50.96
C SER A 1115 0.55 -8.21 -51.23
N ASN A 1116 0.33 -7.10 -50.53
CA ASN A 1116 1.20 -5.92 -50.62
C ASN A 1116 2.58 -6.15 -50.01
N LEU A 1117 2.68 -6.96 -48.94
CA LEU A 1117 3.96 -7.39 -48.38
C LEU A 1117 4.79 -8.16 -49.41
N ILE A 1118 4.16 -9.01 -50.22
CA ILE A 1118 4.79 -9.74 -51.33
C ILE A 1118 5.20 -8.77 -52.46
N ASN A 1119 4.28 -7.91 -52.92
CA ASN A 1119 4.50 -7.03 -54.06
C ASN A 1119 5.58 -5.98 -53.80
N THR A 1120 5.62 -5.40 -52.60
CA THR A 1120 6.64 -4.41 -52.23
C THR A 1120 8.04 -5.01 -52.22
N ALA A 1121 8.16 -6.30 -51.92
CA ALA A 1121 9.43 -7.01 -51.95
C ALA A 1121 9.98 -7.15 -53.38
N LEU A 1122 9.09 -7.42 -54.33
CA LEU A 1122 9.41 -7.47 -55.76
C LEU A 1122 9.87 -6.10 -56.26
N ASP A 1123 9.16 -5.01 -55.91
CA ASP A 1123 9.54 -3.64 -56.30
C ASP A 1123 10.92 -3.20 -55.76
N ILE A 1124 11.21 -3.50 -54.50
CA ILE A 1124 12.51 -3.20 -53.88
C ILE A 1124 13.62 -4.03 -54.51
N GLY A 1125 13.35 -5.32 -54.80
CA GLY A 1125 14.27 -6.22 -55.49
C GLY A 1125 14.57 -5.79 -56.92
N VAL A 1126 13.55 -5.41 -57.70
CA VAL A 1126 13.68 -4.95 -59.09
C VAL A 1126 14.49 -3.66 -59.21
N LYS A 1127 14.30 -2.69 -58.30
CA LYS A 1127 15.04 -1.41 -58.33
C LYS A 1127 16.55 -1.54 -58.05
N LYS A 1128 17.00 -2.67 -57.47
CA LYS A 1128 18.42 -2.93 -57.13
C LYS A 1128 19.04 -4.13 -57.87
N ALA A 1129 18.25 -4.87 -58.65
CA ALA A 1129 18.68 -6.07 -59.35
C ALA A 1129 19.32 -5.78 -60.71
N SER A 1130 20.32 -6.58 -61.11
CA SER A 1130 20.85 -6.54 -62.47
C SER A 1130 19.80 -7.03 -63.49
N ALA A 1131 19.88 -6.60 -64.75
CA ALA A 1131 18.90 -6.91 -65.80
C ALA A 1131 18.58 -8.42 -65.94
N LYS A 1132 19.55 -9.30 -65.63
CA LYS A 1132 19.39 -10.76 -65.67
C LYS A 1132 18.54 -11.31 -64.52
N SER A 1133 18.59 -10.66 -63.35
CA SER A 1133 17.77 -11.00 -62.18
C SER A 1133 16.33 -10.48 -62.33
N VAL A 1134 16.14 -9.35 -63.01
CA VAL A 1134 14.81 -8.81 -63.35
C VAL A 1134 14.03 -9.74 -64.30
N LEU A 1135 14.70 -10.35 -65.28
CA LEU A 1135 14.07 -11.34 -66.17
C LEU A 1135 13.58 -12.60 -65.45
N LYS A 1136 14.31 -13.04 -64.41
CA LYS A 1136 13.90 -14.16 -63.55
C LYS A 1136 12.74 -13.79 -62.61
N LEU A 1137 12.60 -12.49 -62.29
CA LEU A 1137 11.49 -11.95 -61.49
C LEU A 1137 10.18 -11.92 -62.26
N PHE A 1138 10.22 -11.55 -63.55
CA PHE A 1138 9.03 -11.57 -64.40
C PHE A 1138 8.50 -12.98 -64.66
N SER A 1139 9.36 -14.01 -64.70
CA SER A 1139 8.93 -15.41 -64.88
C SER A 1139 8.32 -16.05 -63.63
N LEU A 1140 8.48 -15.44 -62.45
CA LEU A 1140 7.89 -15.91 -61.18
C LEU A 1140 6.59 -15.15 -60.83
N ALA A 1141 6.40 -13.95 -61.40
CA ALA A 1141 5.20 -13.13 -61.20
C ALA A 1141 4.08 -13.42 -62.23
N SER A 1142 4.43 -13.97 -63.39
CA SER A 1142 3.50 -14.60 -64.36
C SER A 1142 3.10 -16.00 -63.91
#